data_AF-A0A7L4ZDD8-F1
#
_entry.id   AF-A0A7L4ZDD8-F1
#
_cell.length_a   1.000
_cell.length_b   1.000
_cell.length_c   1.000
_cell.angle_alpha   90.00
_cell.angle_beta   90.00
_cell.angle_gamma   90.00
#
_symmetry.space_group_name_H-M   'P 1'
#
loop_
_entity.id
_entity.type
_entity.pdbx_description
1 polymer ?
#
loop_
_entity_poly.entity_id
_entity_poly.type
_entity_poly.pdbx_seq_one_letter_code
_entity_poly.pdbx_strand_id
1 'polypeptide(L)'
;MPGHATAQTPVWTGNDTANRTGDTAAGNFTQTTYTGLPYLAGIDVTTPVDAPTGSLVLYGDQSVNADTGKNDGQHHLSDAITNAIVQDTNGDNSVDYGILNAGTNSGSLNNNQLPQITNSDTPASALNPVDRNVLAQGNVRTVLVSTGATDLLNCTGDTNTCATKIESGLAALNSELTSYYTDDGQAFVDGQLVTQNSNITVYLTTIPPFTAAHPGTATQEAAREQVNGFLLDNYPSQVIDFAAAVSTGGTATSSTVKAADLSGGNPSDGYYTDLANLYLADTNTDVVAIAPNLIVPLATGSDTPDNEWELSADGTDARGDNPLTAVGGATFNAAGPDAVNAPAAATSFDGSTGFLESDHTAVDTLADYTVSAWVKLDSAAGAATAICEGTSQHQAFYLGYDRGNQGWMFQTTTTNDDSSDFPTAEGDAGTGALGTWTHLLVTYTAPVDGDDTTGVMSIYQNGTLMGTAVNSTPQYDSSMPLTIGGCVNTPEATSPYNAFPGSVSDVQVYPYAMAASDASAGSVMVPSGWDKGMPEDEWKLSTDGTDTASLNALTPAGSVGFGTDAPSGLSGSTAFDGSTGFLKSRQSAVDTLGDYTVSAWVKINSALGTTAVCQGTTQHQSFYLSYDKPSAAWMFQTTTTNDENSDFPTAEGDSNSAPVGTWTHLVATFRAPVAGSTTTGNMALYQNGTLVGTATNLSPQYDSSMPLTIGGCVNSASATTPYLAFPGSVADVHVYPRTLSATEVGALH
;
A
#
# COMPACT_ATOMS: atom_id res chain seq x y z
N MET A 1 -0.53 7.61 -18.49
CA MET A 1 -0.58 7.46 -19.97
C MET A 1 -0.25 6.02 -20.34
N PRO A 2 -0.90 5.40 -21.33
CA PRO A 2 -0.73 3.98 -21.62
C PRO A 2 0.58 3.68 -22.37
N GLY A 3 1.54 3.07 -21.69
CA GLY A 3 2.61 2.27 -22.29
C GLY A 3 2.26 0.78 -22.24
N HIS A 4 2.87 -0.02 -23.12
CA HIS A 4 2.98 -1.50 -22.99
C HIS A 4 1.71 -2.39 -23.16
N ALA A 5 0.58 -1.86 -23.63
CA ALA A 5 -0.69 -2.62 -23.72
C ALA A 5 -0.73 -3.86 -24.67
N THR A 6 0.31 -4.20 -25.45
CA THR A 6 0.29 -5.32 -26.41
C THR A 6 1.65 -6.02 -26.63
N ALA A 7 2.41 -6.35 -25.59
CA ALA A 7 3.46 -7.37 -25.70
C ALA A 7 2.85 -8.77 -25.48
N GLN A 8 3.21 -9.76 -26.31
CA GLN A 8 2.77 -11.15 -26.13
C GLN A 8 3.78 -11.90 -25.25
N THR A 9 3.48 -11.99 -23.96
CA THR A 9 4.42 -12.51 -22.95
C THR A 9 4.68 -14.02 -23.12
N PRO A 10 5.94 -14.46 -23.02
CA PRO A 10 6.26 -15.84 -22.68
C PRO A 10 6.03 -16.06 -21.17
N VAL A 11 5.09 -16.93 -20.79
CA VAL A 11 4.86 -17.33 -19.40
C VAL A 11 4.86 -18.85 -19.32
N TRP A 12 5.47 -19.40 -18.28
CA TRP A 12 5.51 -20.84 -18.07
C TRP A 12 4.13 -21.37 -17.68
N THR A 13 3.37 -21.91 -18.64
CA THR A 13 2.03 -22.45 -18.39
C THR A 13 2.08 -23.96 -18.24
N GLY A 14 2.21 -24.43 -16.99
CA GLY A 14 1.67 -25.73 -16.60
C GLY A 14 0.14 -25.69 -16.60
N ASN A 15 -0.52 -26.85 -16.70
CA ASN A 15 -1.99 -26.95 -16.52
C ASN A 15 -2.39 -26.88 -15.03
N ASP A 16 -1.60 -26.21 -14.19
CA ASP A 16 -1.77 -26.12 -12.74
C ASP A 16 -1.52 -24.68 -12.25
N THR A 17 -1.95 -24.40 -11.01
CA THR A 17 -1.81 -23.09 -10.36
C THR A 17 -0.67 -23.09 -9.33
N ALA A 18 0.38 -23.87 -9.54
CA ALA A 18 1.48 -23.98 -8.59
C ALA A 18 2.44 -22.80 -8.67
N ASN A 19 2.90 -22.32 -7.52
CA ASN A 19 4.05 -21.42 -7.47
C ASN A 19 5.32 -22.18 -7.91
N ARG A 20 6.10 -21.58 -8.82
CA ARG A 20 7.31 -22.16 -9.45
C ARG A 20 8.59 -21.35 -9.20
N THR A 21 8.62 -20.45 -8.20
CA THR A 21 9.82 -19.68 -7.77
C THR A 21 10.93 -20.56 -7.13
N GLY A 22 11.32 -21.65 -7.79
CA GLY A 22 12.27 -22.66 -7.35
C GLY A 22 12.24 -23.89 -8.26
N ASP A 23 12.04 -23.69 -9.55
CA ASP A 23 11.96 -24.74 -10.58
C ASP A 23 13.29 -24.79 -11.34
N THR A 24 14.20 -25.61 -10.83
CA THR A 24 15.57 -25.76 -11.35
C THR A 24 15.66 -26.54 -12.68
N ALA A 25 14.53 -26.79 -13.36
CA ALA A 25 14.49 -27.66 -14.54
C ALA A 25 14.79 -26.95 -15.87
N ALA A 26 15.09 -25.64 -15.85
CA ALA A 26 15.45 -24.82 -17.02
C ALA A 26 14.49 -24.95 -18.22
N GLY A 27 13.18 -25.04 -17.97
CA GLY A 27 12.18 -25.27 -19.01
C GLY A 27 11.87 -24.01 -19.83
N ASN A 28 12.06 -24.07 -21.16
CA ASN A 28 11.72 -22.98 -22.09
C ASN A 28 10.29 -22.43 -21.88
N PHE A 29 10.11 -21.13 -22.09
CA PHE A 29 8.81 -20.46 -21.98
C PHE A 29 7.84 -20.84 -23.10
N THR A 30 6.54 -20.63 -22.85
CA THR A 30 5.45 -20.80 -23.83
C THR A 30 4.65 -19.51 -23.97
N GLN A 31 4.05 -19.26 -25.14
CA GLN A 31 3.19 -18.10 -25.35
C GLN A 31 1.93 -18.20 -24.47
N THR A 32 1.57 -17.12 -23.76
CA THR A 32 0.37 -17.09 -22.93
C THR A 32 -0.71 -16.13 -23.44
N THR A 33 -1.92 -16.23 -22.87
CA THR A 33 -3.04 -15.31 -23.10
C THR A 33 -3.29 -14.36 -21.92
N TYR A 34 -2.48 -14.40 -20.86
CA TYR A 34 -2.56 -13.46 -19.74
C TYR A 34 -1.94 -12.10 -20.10
N THR A 35 -2.59 -11.03 -19.65
CA THR A 35 -2.14 -9.63 -19.74
C THR A 35 -2.21 -9.00 -18.35
N GLY A 36 -1.28 -8.10 -18.00
CA GLY A 36 -1.29 -7.39 -16.71
C GLY A 36 -0.53 -8.08 -15.57
N LEU A 37 0.28 -9.10 -15.84
CA LEU A 37 1.33 -9.52 -14.89
C LEU A 37 2.50 -8.50 -14.95
N PRO A 38 3.17 -8.17 -13.83
CA PRO A 38 4.44 -7.45 -13.88
C PRO A 38 5.42 -8.22 -14.77
N TYR A 39 6.22 -7.50 -15.57
CA TYR A 39 7.00 -7.99 -16.72
C TYR A 39 8.14 -8.96 -16.36
N LEU A 40 7.80 -10.15 -15.87
CA LEU A 40 8.73 -11.09 -15.27
C LEU A 40 8.66 -12.47 -15.93
N ALA A 41 9.32 -12.59 -17.08
CA ALA A 41 9.86 -13.86 -17.55
C ALA A 41 11.27 -14.02 -16.96
N GLY A 42 11.33 -14.40 -15.69
CA GLY A 42 12.56 -14.73 -14.97
C GLY A 42 12.62 -16.24 -14.73
N ILE A 43 13.64 -16.91 -15.27
CA ILE A 43 14.03 -18.25 -14.84
C ILE A 43 15.47 -18.17 -14.38
N ASP A 44 15.65 -18.50 -13.09
CA ASP A 44 16.65 -19.40 -12.51
C ASP A 44 17.93 -19.57 -13.39
N VAL A 45 19.17 -19.30 -12.91
CA VAL A 45 20.53 -19.49 -13.55
C VAL A 45 21.66 -19.61 -12.49
N THR A 46 22.56 -20.59 -12.52
CA THR A 46 23.76 -20.62 -11.63
C THR A 46 25.05 -20.99 -12.37
N THR A 47 26.15 -20.44 -11.86
CA THR A 47 27.54 -20.85 -12.11
C THR A 47 28.08 -21.56 -10.86
N PRO A 48 29.28 -22.19 -10.90
CA PRO A 48 29.76 -23.04 -9.80
C PRO A 48 29.73 -22.39 -8.42
N VAL A 49 29.57 -23.25 -7.40
CA VAL A 49 29.51 -22.89 -5.98
C VAL A 49 30.74 -22.09 -5.51
N ASP A 50 31.87 -22.21 -6.20
CA ASP A 50 33.12 -21.49 -5.97
C ASP A 50 33.27 -20.16 -6.74
N ALA A 51 32.38 -19.83 -7.67
CA ALA A 51 32.37 -18.57 -8.44
C ALA A 51 30.96 -18.15 -8.93
N PRO A 52 30.03 -17.74 -8.04
CA PRO A 52 28.66 -17.40 -8.42
C PRO A 52 28.53 -16.04 -9.12
N THR A 53 27.96 -16.03 -10.33
CA THR A 53 27.78 -14.83 -11.18
C THR A 53 26.46 -14.09 -10.96
N GLY A 54 25.47 -14.69 -10.30
CA GLY A 54 24.14 -14.10 -10.09
C GLY A 54 23.27 -13.95 -11.35
N SER A 55 22.21 -13.16 -11.24
CA SER A 55 21.18 -12.99 -12.27
C SER A 55 21.58 -12.00 -13.36
N LEU A 56 21.18 -12.30 -14.60
CA LEU A 56 21.45 -11.54 -15.83
C LEU A 56 20.20 -10.79 -16.30
N VAL A 57 20.30 -9.49 -16.51
CA VAL A 57 19.27 -8.68 -17.18
C VAL A 57 19.63 -8.49 -18.65
N LEU A 58 18.74 -8.85 -19.56
CA LEU A 58 18.84 -8.53 -20.99
C LEU A 58 18.00 -7.28 -21.26
N TYR A 59 18.66 -6.16 -21.53
CA TYR A 59 18.03 -4.90 -21.90
C TYR A 59 18.27 -4.64 -23.38
N GLY A 60 17.23 -4.53 -24.20
CA GLY A 60 17.46 -4.33 -25.63
C GLY A 60 16.26 -4.29 -26.55
N ASP A 61 16.55 -4.15 -27.83
CA ASP A 61 15.62 -4.32 -28.93
C ASP A 61 16.13 -5.38 -29.92
N GLN A 62 15.31 -5.75 -30.91
CA GLN A 62 15.58 -6.64 -32.07
C GLN A 62 16.35 -7.96 -31.82
N SER A 63 17.62 -7.92 -31.40
CA SER A 63 18.37 -9.07 -30.88
C SER A 63 17.95 -9.48 -29.47
N VAL A 64 17.41 -8.57 -28.66
CA VAL A 64 16.66 -8.88 -27.43
C VAL A 64 15.18 -8.69 -27.74
N ASN A 65 14.49 -9.79 -28.02
CA ASN A 65 13.11 -9.78 -28.51
C ASN A 65 12.28 -10.80 -27.75
N ALA A 66 11.32 -10.31 -26.96
CA ALA A 66 10.37 -11.13 -26.21
C ALA A 66 9.05 -11.37 -26.95
N ASP A 67 8.69 -10.54 -27.93
CA ASP A 67 7.31 -10.42 -28.44
C ASP A 67 7.03 -11.13 -29.79
N THR A 68 8.03 -11.42 -30.62
CA THR A 68 7.84 -12.18 -31.87
C THR A 68 7.97 -13.70 -31.69
N GLY A 69 7.93 -14.17 -30.44
CA GLY A 69 8.05 -15.58 -30.08
C GLY A 69 6.94 -16.44 -30.67
N LYS A 70 7.29 -17.63 -31.15
CA LYS A 70 6.33 -18.68 -31.50
C LYS A 70 6.47 -19.83 -30.51
N ASN A 71 5.45 -20.69 -30.49
CA ASN A 71 5.40 -21.92 -29.68
C ASN A 71 6.39 -23.02 -30.15
N ASP A 72 7.45 -22.65 -30.87
CA ASP A 72 8.58 -23.51 -31.26
C ASP A 72 9.81 -23.34 -30.35
N GLY A 73 9.81 -22.34 -29.46
CA GLY A 73 10.79 -22.19 -28.36
C GLY A 73 12.23 -21.95 -28.83
N GLN A 74 12.42 -21.28 -29.96
CA GLN A 74 13.70 -21.21 -30.68
C GLN A 74 14.08 -19.80 -31.20
N HIS A 75 13.37 -18.74 -30.79
CA HIS A 75 13.54 -17.39 -31.34
C HIS A 75 13.84 -16.29 -30.30
N HIS A 76 14.48 -16.65 -29.19
CA HIS A 76 14.81 -15.72 -28.09
C HIS A 76 16.27 -15.83 -27.65
N LEU A 77 16.94 -14.67 -27.48
CA LEU A 77 18.29 -14.62 -26.94
C LEU A 77 18.36 -15.09 -25.48
N SER A 78 17.33 -14.83 -24.68
CA SER A 78 17.20 -15.37 -23.31
C SER A 78 17.29 -16.89 -23.32
N ASP A 79 16.47 -17.55 -24.13
CA ASP A 79 16.41 -19.01 -24.20
C ASP A 79 17.73 -19.58 -24.76
N ALA A 80 18.37 -18.90 -25.71
CA ALA A 80 19.66 -19.32 -26.24
C ALA A 80 20.78 -19.20 -25.20
N ILE A 81 20.83 -18.12 -24.42
CA ILE A 81 21.80 -17.95 -23.31
C ILE A 81 21.52 -18.99 -22.21
N THR A 82 20.27 -19.19 -21.80
CA THR A 82 19.87 -20.25 -20.85
C THR A 82 20.35 -21.63 -21.33
N ASN A 83 20.03 -22.01 -22.57
CA ASN A 83 20.44 -23.31 -23.12
C ASN A 83 21.96 -23.46 -23.21
N ALA A 84 22.68 -22.38 -23.50
CA ALA A 84 24.14 -22.38 -23.57
C ALA A 84 24.76 -22.53 -22.17
N ILE A 85 24.25 -21.85 -21.15
CA ILE A 85 24.72 -21.95 -19.75
C ILE A 85 24.48 -23.37 -19.19
N VAL A 86 23.29 -23.95 -19.39
CA VAL A 86 23.00 -25.35 -18.98
C VAL A 86 23.99 -26.35 -19.59
N GLN A 87 24.50 -26.06 -20.79
CA GLN A 87 25.42 -26.92 -21.55
C GLN A 87 26.91 -26.56 -21.37
N ASP A 88 27.24 -25.49 -20.63
CA ASP A 88 28.62 -25.07 -20.42
C ASP A 88 29.35 -26.06 -19.49
N THR A 89 30.55 -26.48 -19.88
CA THR A 89 31.33 -27.47 -19.12
C THR A 89 31.88 -26.95 -17.80
N ASN A 90 31.85 -25.63 -17.60
CA ASN A 90 32.16 -24.95 -16.36
C ASN A 90 30.89 -24.67 -15.52
N GLY A 91 29.68 -24.98 -16.01
CA GLY A 91 28.43 -24.83 -15.26
C GLY A 91 28.15 -25.99 -14.30
N ASP A 92 27.11 -25.86 -13.46
CA ASP A 92 26.64 -26.95 -12.58
C ASP A 92 25.64 -27.91 -13.28
N ASN A 93 25.34 -27.68 -14.57
CA ASN A 93 24.30 -28.33 -15.39
C ASN A 93 22.87 -28.01 -14.94
N SER A 94 22.70 -26.99 -14.11
CA SER A 94 21.45 -26.42 -13.69
C SER A 94 21.45 -24.92 -13.96
N VAL A 95 20.31 -24.32 -13.74
CA VAL A 95 20.07 -22.92 -14.02
C VAL A 95 19.08 -22.52 -12.91
N ASP A 96 19.63 -22.11 -11.74
CA ASP A 96 18.92 -21.96 -10.43
C ASP A 96 18.61 -20.49 -9.95
N TYR A 97 19.47 -19.46 -10.16
CA TYR A 97 19.38 -17.96 -10.00
C TYR A 97 18.38 -17.07 -10.84
N GLY A 98 18.77 -16.55 -12.05
CA GLY A 98 17.87 -15.78 -12.98
C GLY A 98 18.40 -15.21 -14.34
N ILE A 99 17.66 -15.31 -15.48
CA ILE A 99 17.71 -14.40 -16.67
C ILE A 99 16.40 -13.61 -16.77
N LEU A 100 16.49 -12.27 -16.75
CA LEU A 100 15.38 -11.33 -16.89
C LEU A 100 15.42 -10.66 -18.27
N ASN A 101 14.35 -10.79 -19.07
CA ASN A 101 14.29 -10.18 -20.41
C ASN A 101 13.39 -8.93 -20.42
N ALA A 102 14.00 -7.75 -20.55
CA ALA A 102 13.33 -6.45 -20.56
C ALA A 102 13.07 -5.89 -21.98
N GLY A 103 13.37 -6.65 -23.04
CA GLY A 103 13.30 -6.14 -24.41
C GLY A 103 11.93 -6.19 -25.06
N THR A 104 11.49 -5.06 -25.62
CA THR A 104 10.20 -4.93 -26.35
C THR A 104 10.37 -4.20 -27.67
N ASN A 105 9.62 -4.60 -28.69
CA ASN A 105 9.19 -3.65 -29.73
C ASN A 105 7.75 -3.20 -29.47
N SER A 106 7.46 -1.95 -29.82
CA SER A 106 6.08 -1.47 -29.92
C SER A 106 5.92 -0.62 -31.16
N GLY A 107 5.24 -1.19 -32.17
CA GLY A 107 4.86 -0.48 -33.40
C GLY A 107 3.86 0.68 -33.20
N SER A 108 3.49 0.99 -31.95
CA SER A 108 2.57 2.08 -31.58
C SER A 108 3.19 3.14 -30.65
N LEU A 109 4.46 3.01 -30.26
CA LEU A 109 5.14 3.98 -29.39
C LEU A 109 6.17 4.84 -30.16
N ASN A 110 6.13 6.15 -29.91
CA ASN A 110 7.05 7.12 -30.50
C ASN A 110 8.38 7.25 -29.71
N ASN A 111 8.49 6.56 -28.57
CA ASN A 111 9.55 6.68 -27.57
C ASN A 111 10.31 5.38 -27.32
N ASN A 112 10.58 4.60 -28.37
CA ASN A 112 11.56 3.50 -28.37
C ASN A 112 13.02 4.00 -28.19
N GLN A 113 13.20 5.09 -27.45
CA GLN A 113 14.41 5.90 -27.40
C GLN A 113 15.15 5.66 -26.08
N LEU A 114 16.47 5.63 -26.18
CA LEU A 114 17.44 5.77 -25.09
C LEU A 114 17.06 6.91 -24.12
N PRO A 115 17.58 6.90 -22.86
CA PRO A 115 17.22 7.87 -21.82
C PRO A 115 17.12 9.31 -22.31
N GLN A 116 16.14 10.06 -21.78
CA GLN A 116 16.08 11.51 -22.00
C GLN A 116 17.42 12.13 -21.60
N ILE A 117 18.11 12.76 -22.55
CA ILE A 117 19.36 13.48 -22.28
C ILE A 117 19.04 14.65 -21.36
N THR A 118 19.14 14.41 -20.05
CA THR A 118 19.26 15.47 -19.06
C THR A 118 20.64 16.13 -19.27
N ASN A 119 20.75 17.43 -19.02
CA ASN A 119 21.92 18.22 -19.45
C ASN A 119 23.16 18.04 -18.55
N SER A 120 23.46 16.80 -18.15
CA SER A 120 24.65 16.41 -17.39
C SER A 120 25.51 15.47 -18.25
N ASP A 121 26.79 15.80 -18.41
CA ASP A 121 27.76 14.94 -19.10
C ASP A 121 28.15 13.70 -18.27
N THR A 122 27.70 13.63 -17.00
CA THR A 122 27.87 12.51 -16.07
C THR A 122 26.65 12.41 -15.13
N PRO A 123 25.53 11.80 -15.54
CA PRO A 123 24.46 11.44 -14.61
C PRO A 123 24.94 10.33 -13.67
N ALA A 124 24.54 10.41 -12.40
CA ALA A 124 24.76 9.38 -11.40
C ALA A 124 23.41 8.74 -11.05
N SER A 125 23.39 7.40 -10.96
CA SER A 125 22.20 6.56 -10.76
C SER A 125 21.23 6.51 -11.95
N ALA A 126 20.60 5.35 -12.15
CA ALA A 126 19.63 5.12 -13.22
C ALA A 126 18.36 5.95 -13.06
N LEU A 127 18.02 6.76 -14.06
CA LEU A 127 17.02 7.84 -13.98
C LEU A 127 15.58 7.43 -14.31
N ASN A 128 15.26 6.13 -14.27
CA ASN A 128 13.93 5.61 -14.58
C ASN A 128 13.50 4.56 -13.53
N PRO A 129 12.35 4.71 -12.85
CA PRO A 129 11.96 3.83 -11.74
C PRO A 129 11.77 2.35 -12.14
N VAL A 130 11.39 2.06 -13.39
CA VAL A 130 11.31 0.67 -13.87
C VAL A 130 12.70 0.01 -13.91
N ASP A 131 13.72 0.76 -14.33
CA ASP A 131 15.10 0.27 -14.36
C ASP A 131 15.65 0.15 -12.92
N ARG A 132 15.34 1.10 -12.02
CA ARG A 132 15.69 0.98 -10.58
C ARG A 132 15.09 -0.29 -9.95
N ASN A 133 13.81 -0.57 -10.18
CA ASN A 133 13.10 -1.72 -9.60
C ASN A 133 13.56 -3.07 -10.17
N VAL A 134 14.12 -3.11 -11.38
CA VAL A 134 14.78 -4.31 -11.93
C VAL A 134 16.18 -4.50 -11.35
N LEU A 135 16.98 -3.43 -11.25
CA LEU A 135 18.36 -3.50 -10.75
C LEU A 135 18.44 -3.71 -9.23
N ALA A 136 17.40 -3.30 -8.48
CA ALA A 136 17.24 -3.55 -7.05
C ALA A 136 16.80 -5.00 -6.71
N GLN A 137 16.48 -5.84 -7.70
CA GLN A 137 16.09 -7.23 -7.42
C GLN A 137 17.26 -8.02 -6.81
N GLY A 138 16.93 -8.87 -5.84
CA GLY A 138 17.88 -9.76 -5.20
C GLY A 138 18.69 -10.56 -6.23
N ASN A 139 20.01 -10.54 -6.08
CA ASN A 139 20.98 -11.25 -6.93
C ASN A 139 21.18 -10.76 -8.38
N VAL A 140 20.63 -9.62 -8.82
CA VAL A 140 21.09 -9.01 -10.09
C VAL A 140 22.58 -8.63 -9.99
N ARG A 141 23.36 -9.02 -11.00
CA ARG A 141 24.83 -8.80 -11.06
C ARG A 141 25.33 -8.40 -12.43
N THR A 142 24.62 -8.77 -13.50
CA THR A 142 25.03 -8.47 -14.87
C THR A 142 23.88 -7.87 -15.66
N VAL A 143 24.15 -6.82 -16.43
CA VAL A 143 23.21 -6.23 -17.39
C VAL A 143 23.86 -6.29 -18.76
N LEU A 144 23.20 -6.94 -19.72
CA LEU A 144 23.60 -6.97 -21.12
C LEU A 144 22.72 -6.02 -21.93
N VAL A 145 23.31 -4.95 -22.44
CA VAL A 145 22.66 -3.87 -23.19
C VAL A 145 22.84 -4.08 -24.70
N SER A 146 21.73 -4.35 -25.39
CA SER A 146 21.64 -4.62 -26.82
C SER A 146 20.52 -3.79 -27.44
N THR A 147 20.70 -2.47 -27.50
CA THR A 147 19.67 -1.52 -27.97
C THR A 147 20.18 -0.56 -29.04
N GLY A 148 19.27 0.17 -29.68
CA GLY A 148 19.55 1.22 -30.67
C GLY A 148 19.35 0.78 -32.13
N ALA A 149 19.09 -0.51 -32.39
CA ALA A 149 18.83 -1.00 -33.75
C ALA A 149 17.55 -0.36 -34.34
N THR A 150 16.52 -0.19 -33.50
CA THR A 150 15.22 0.37 -33.86
C THR A 150 15.26 1.88 -34.00
N ASP A 151 16.00 2.59 -33.13
CA ASP A 151 16.27 4.02 -33.33
C ASP A 151 17.00 4.27 -34.66
N LEU A 152 17.99 3.44 -35.02
CA LEU A 152 18.68 3.54 -36.30
C LEU A 152 17.74 3.29 -37.48
N LEU A 153 16.90 2.24 -37.44
CA LEU A 153 15.89 1.99 -38.49
C LEU A 153 14.84 3.12 -38.61
N ASN A 154 14.52 3.79 -37.51
CA ASN A 154 13.61 4.94 -37.47
C ASN A 154 14.29 6.28 -37.80
N CYS A 155 15.63 6.34 -37.82
CA CYS A 155 16.36 7.58 -38.06
C CYS A 155 16.26 8.03 -39.53
N THR A 156 15.94 9.31 -39.74
CA THR A 156 15.78 9.94 -41.06
C THR A 156 16.84 11.02 -41.36
N GLY A 157 17.84 11.16 -40.48
CA GLY A 157 18.95 12.10 -40.62
C GLY A 157 20.07 11.62 -41.56
N ASP A 158 21.19 12.32 -41.55
CA ASP A 158 22.43 11.80 -42.12
C ASP A 158 23.13 10.82 -41.17
N THR A 159 24.14 10.12 -41.67
CA THR A 159 24.87 9.07 -40.95
C THR A 159 25.36 9.53 -39.57
N ASN A 160 25.97 10.71 -39.49
CA ASN A 160 26.50 11.26 -38.24
C ASN A 160 25.37 11.66 -37.27
N THR A 161 24.29 12.26 -37.78
CA THR A 161 23.14 12.63 -36.95
C THR A 161 22.47 11.39 -36.35
N CYS A 162 22.36 10.32 -37.12
CA CYS A 162 21.83 9.04 -36.65
C CYS A 162 22.77 8.38 -35.62
N ALA A 163 24.08 8.29 -35.90
CA ALA A 163 25.04 7.67 -35.00
C ALA A 163 25.13 8.41 -33.65
N THR A 164 25.39 9.73 -33.67
CA THR A 164 25.60 10.51 -32.45
C THR A 164 24.41 10.50 -31.48
N LYS A 165 23.16 10.34 -31.97
CA LYS A 165 22.00 10.17 -31.08
C LYS A 165 22.12 8.87 -30.26
N ILE A 166 22.57 7.77 -30.89
CA ILE A 166 22.74 6.47 -30.24
C ILE A 166 23.97 6.46 -29.35
N GLU A 167 25.08 6.99 -29.84
CA GLU A 167 26.36 7.10 -29.09
C GLU A 167 26.13 7.81 -27.75
N SER A 168 25.49 8.99 -27.75
CA SER A 168 25.19 9.73 -26.52
C SER A 168 24.22 9.00 -25.60
N GLY A 169 23.17 8.37 -26.13
CA GLY A 169 22.19 7.66 -25.32
C GLY A 169 22.73 6.36 -24.70
N LEU A 170 23.59 5.62 -25.42
CA LEU A 170 24.31 4.46 -24.89
C LEU A 170 25.38 4.87 -23.87
N ALA A 171 26.05 6.02 -24.07
CA ALA A 171 27.00 6.56 -23.09
C ALA A 171 26.31 6.96 -21.78
N ALA A 172 25.15 7.63 -21.86
CA ALA A 172 24.33 7.96 -20.70
C ALA A 172 23.84 6.69 -19.98
N LEU A 173 23.22 5.75 -20.70
CA LEU A 173 22.74 4.48 -20.15
C LEU A 173 23.87 3.66 -19.50
N ASN A 174 25.05 3.60 -20.12
CA ASN A 174 26.19 2.90 -19.52
C ASN A 174 26.72 3.60 -18.27
N SER A 175 26.75 4.94 -18.26
CA SER A 175 27.11 5.73 -17.07
C SER A 175 26.13 5.49 -15.93
N GLU A 176 24.83 5.52 -16.22
CA GLU A 176 23.75 5.27 -15.26
C GLU A 176 23.81 3.85 -14.66
N LEU A 177 23.92 2.82 -15.51
CA LEU A 177 24.00 1.43 -15.07
C LEU A 177 25.33 1.11 -14.34
N THR A 178 26.45 1.65 -14.79
CA THR A 178 27.77 1.42 -14.15
C THR A 178 27.94 2.22 -12.87
N SER A 179 27.24 3.36 -12.72
CA SER A 179 27.20 4.16 -11.48
C SER A 179 26.11 3.73 -10.50
N TYR A 180 25.35 2.67 -10.82
CA TYR A 180 24.38 2.10 -9.89
C TYR A 180 25.10 1.44 -8.71
N TYR A 181 25.07 2.13 -7.57
CA TYR A 181 25.38 1.57 -6.26
C TYR A 181 24.07 1.11 -5.61
N THR A 182 24.09 -0.06 -4.97
CA THR A 182 23.08 -0.40 -3.96
C THR A 182 23.55 0.22 -2.64
N ASP A 183 22.81 1.19 -2.14
CA ASP A 183 23.04 1.84 -0.83
C ASP A 183 21.61 2.23 -0.33
N ASP A 184 21.26 2.24 0.97
CA ASP A 184 22.09 2.48 2.17
C ASP A 184 22.00 1.39 3.28
N GLY A 185 21.43 0.21 3.02
CA GLY A 185 21.09 -0.81 4.02
C GLY A 185 22.22 -1.68 4.63
N GLN A 186 23.43 -1.16 4.88
CA GLN A 186 24.60 -2.00 5.20
C GLN A 186 24.71 -2.45 6.67
N ALA A 187 24.69 -3.77 6.90
CA ALA A 187 24.88 -4.37 8.22
C ALA A 187 26.35 -4.36 8.69
N PHE A 188 26.55 -4.16 10.00
CA PHE A 188 27.86 -4.25 10.66
C PHE A 188 28.02 -5.57 11.41
N VAL A 189 29.21 -6.18 11.33
CA VAL A 189 29.61 -7.33 12.16
C VAL A 189 30.95 -7.03 12.82
N ASP A 190 31.03 -7.23 14.14
CA ASP A 190 32.23 -7.02 14.97
C ASP A 190 32.95 -5.66 14.79
N GLY A 191 32.21 -4.61 14.43
CA GLY A 191 32.75 -3.25 14.27
C GLY A 191 33.65 -3.06 13.04
N GLN A 192 33.62 -3.99 12.09
CA GLN A 192 34.14 -3.77 10.74
C GLN A 192 32.96 -3.68 9.75
N LEU A 193 33.12 -2.92 8.66
CA LEU A 193 32.12 -2.90 7.59
C LEU A 193 32.03 -4.27 6.93
N VAL A 194 30.82 -4.70 6.58
CA VAL A 194 30.61 -5.83 5.67
C VAL A 194 30.73 -5.31 4.22
N THR A 195 31.94 -4.89 3.83
CA THR A 195 32.23 -4.45 2.45
C THR A 195 32.33 -5.66 1.51
N GLN A 196 31.24 -6.00 0.82
CA GLN A 196 31.27 -6.82 -0.41
C GLN A 196 30.43 -6.22 -1.55
N ASN A 197 30.57 -4.90 -1.72
CA ASN A 197 30.57 -4.14 -2.97
C ASN A 197 29.64 -4.62 -4.11
N SER A 198 28.45 -4.01 -4.24
CA SER A 198 27.68 -4.08 -5.49
C SER A 198 28.31 -3.17 -6.56
N ASN A 199 29.06 -3.76 -7.50
CA ASN A 199 29.22 -3.22 -8.84
C ASN A 199 28.41 -4.10 -9.80
N ILE A 200 27.38 -3.56 -10.44
CA ILE A 200 26.73 -4.25 -11.55
C ILE A 200 27.73 -4.30 -12.73
N THR A 201 27.93 -5.50 -13.27
CA THR A 201 28.74 -5.68 -14.48
C THR A 201 27.88 -5.34 -15.69
N VAL A 202 28.14 -4.19 -16.31
CA VAL A 202 27.44 -3.78 -17.53
C VAL A 202 28.25 -4.23 -18.73
N TYR A 203 27.63 -5.06 -19.57
CA TYR A 203 28.12 -5.38 -20.90
C TYR A 203 27.27 -4.63 -21.94
N LEU A 204 27.93 -3.94 -22.86
CA LEU A 204 27.30 -3.37 -24.05
C LEU A 204 27.49 -4.35 -25.22
N THR A 205 26.62 -4.30 -26.23
CA THR A 205 26.79 -5.10 -27.44
C THR A 205 26.86 -4.22 -28.68
N THR A 206 27.72 -4.59 -29.63
CA THR A 206 27.68 -4.00 -30.98
C THR A 206 26.38 -4.36 -31.70
N ILE A 207 25.75 -3.40 -32.38
CA ILE A 207 24.49 -3.61 -33.11
C ILE A 207 24.73 -4.49 -34.35
N PRO A 208 24.08 -5.67 -34.46
CA PRO A 208 24.23 -6.55 -35.62
C PRO A 208 23.68 -5.96 -36.94
N PRO A 209 24.16 -6.43 -38.10
CA PRO A 209 23.73 -5.89 -39.40
C PRO A 209 22.23 -6.10 -39.67
N PHE A 210 21.58 -5.11 -40.28
CA PHE A 210 20.13 -5.18 -40.51
C PHE A 210 19.74 -6.36 -41.41
N THR A 211 18.73 -7.12 -40.97
CA THR A 211 18.25 -8.32 -41.69
C THR A 211 17.33 -7.96 -42.85
N ALA A 212 17.13 -8.88 -43.80
CA ALA A 212 16.23 -8.65 -44.93
C ALA A 212 14.76 -8.49 -44.53
N ALA A 213 14.37 -8.95 -43.34
CA ALA A 213 13.06 -8.72 -42.74
C ALA A 213 12.89 -7.30 -42.15
N HIS A 214 13.98 -6.69 -41.68
CA HIS A 214 14.01 -5.34 -41.12
C HIS A 214 15.06 -4.49 -41.84
N PRO A 215 14.88 -4.20 -43.15
CA PRO A 215 15.95 -3.66 -44.00
C PRO A 215 16.22 -2.18 -43.72
N GLY A 216 17.41 -1.89 -43.19
CA GLY A 216 17.92 -0.52 -43.09
C GLY A 216 18.35 0.06 -44.44
N THR A 217 18.38 1.39 -44.52
CA THR A 217 18.99 2.12 -45.64
C THR A 217 20.52 2.13 -45.51
N ALA A 218 21.23 2.40 -46.62
CA ALA A 218 22.69 2.54 -46.60
C ALA A 218 23.20 3.63 -45.63
N THR A 219 22.39 4.68 -45.37
CA THR A 219 22.71 5.72 -44.39
C THR A 219 22.65 5.20 -42.96
N GLN A 220 21.64 4.37 -42.65
CA GLN A 220 21.42 3.78 -41.33
C GLN A 220 22.43 2.66 -41.06
N GLU A 221 22.77 1.85 -42.08
CA GLU A 221 23.82 0.84 -41.99
C GLU A 221 25.21 1.48 -41.75
N ALA A 222 25.53 2.57 -42.45
CA ALA A 222 26.75 3.33 -42.17
C ALA A 222 26.74 3.98 -40.76
N ALA A 223 25.57 4.29 -40.20
CA ALA A 223 25.45 4.83 -38.86
C ALA A 223 25.62 3.72 -37.80
N ARG A 224 25.10 2.53 -38.06
CA ARG A 224 25.37 1.31 -37.28
C ARG A 224 26.87 1.00 -37.21
N GLU A 225 27.57 1.08 -38.35
CA GLU A 225 29.02 0.92 -38.41
C GLU A 225 29.76 1.96 -37.54
N GLN A 226 29.29 3.21 -37.49
CA GLN A 226 29.85 4.26 -36.61
C GLN A 226 29.60 3.97 -35.14
N VAL A 227 28.36 3.65 -34.73
CA VAL A 227 27.99 3.30 -33.35
C VAL A 227 28.83 2.12 -32.84
N ASN A 228 29.05 1.10 -33.67
CA ASN A 228 29.88 -0.05 -33.31
C ASN A 228 31.36 0.34 -33.13
N GLY A 229 31.88 1.24 -33.96
CA GLY A 229 33.21 1.82 -33.78
C GLY A 229 33.31 2.60 -32.47
N PHE A 230 32.34 3.47 -32.19
CA PHE A 230 32.26 4.22 -30.93
C PHE A 230 32.27 3.29 -29.70
N LEU A 231 31.44 2.24 -29.71
CA LEU A 231 31.39 1.27 -28.63
C LEU A 231 32.75 0.59 -28.39
N LEU A 232 33.36 0.04 -29.45
CA LEU A 232 34.64 -0.65 -29.37
C LEU A 232 35.81 0.27 -28.96
N ASP A 233 35.80 1.54 -29.39
CA ASP A 233 36.86 2.51 -29.06
C ASP A 233 36.74 3.04 -27.62
N ASN A 234 35.53 3.21 -27.09
CA ASN A 234 35.30 3.86 -25.78
C ASN A 234 35.06 2.88 -24.63
N TYR A 235 34.55 1.67 -24.91
CA TYR A 235 34.21 0.66 -23.90
C TYR A 235 34.85 -0.72 -24.17
N PRO A 236 36.16 -0.80 -24.51
CA PRO A 236 36.81 -2.03 -25.02
C PRO A 236 36.88 -3.21 -24.02
N SER A 237 36.52 -3.00 -22.75
CA SER A 237 36.42 -4.04 -21.71
C SER A 237 34.99 -4.35 -21.27
N GLN A 238 33.99 -3.73 -21.90
CA GLN A 238 32.56 -3.95 -21.63
C GLN A 238 31.79 -4.38 -22.90
N VAL A 239 32.39 -4.31 -24.09
CA VAL A 239 31.68 -4.58 -25.36
C VAL A 239 31.85 -6.03 -25.81
N ILE A 240 30.71 -6.68 -26.08
CA ILE A 240 30.63 -7.99 -26.74
C ILE A 240 30.28 -7.77 -28.22
N ASP A 241 31.11 -8.28 -29.15
CA ASP A 241 30.98 -8.03 -30.60
C ASP A 241 29.92 -8.95 -31.26
N PHE A 242 28.67 -8.81 -30.83
CA PHE A 242 27.48 -9.46 -31.41
C PHE A 242 27.37 -9.26 -32.93
N ALA A 243 27.91 -8.18 -33.49
CA ALA A 243 27.92 -7.93 -34.92
C ALA A 243 28.97 -8.79 -35.65
N ALA A 244 30.15 -9.02 -35.07
CA ALA A 244 31.09 -10.02 -35.56
C ALA A 244 30.55 -11.44 -35.43
N ALA A 245 29.83 -11.76 -34.34
CA ALA A 245 29.26 -13.08 -34.11
C ALA A 245 28.41 -13.57 -35.28
N VAL A 246 27.52 -12.73 -35.83
CA VAL A 246 26.51 -13.14 -36.85
C VAL A 246 26.78 -12.62 -38.26
N SER A 247 27.82 -11.79 -38.48
CA SER A 247 28.10 -11.20 -39.80
C SER A 247 28.93 -12.11 -40.72
N THR A 248 28.76 -11.94 -42.03
CA THR A 248 29.51 -12.69 -43.06
C THR A 248 31.01 -12.45 -43.04
N GLY A 249 31.44 -11.27 -42.60
CA GLY A 249 32.85 -10.89 -42.50
C GLY A 249 33.50 -11.27 -41.17
N GLY A 250 32.72 -11.61 -40.13
CA GLY A 250 33.23 -11.81 -38.77
C GLY A 250 33.78 -10.51 -38.16
N THR A 251 33.16 -9.37 -38.45
CA THR A 251 33.58 -8.05 -37.94
C THR A 251 32.37 -7.19 -37.58
N ALA A 252 32.50 -6.31 -36.58
CA ALA A 252 31.46 -5.36 -36.19
C ALA A 252 30.91 -4.47 -37.33
N THR A 253 31.69 -4.28 -38.39
CA THR A 253 31.41 -3.43 -39.56
C THR A 253 30.95 -4.20 -40.81
N SER A 254 30.87 -5.53 -40.79
CA SER A 254 30.41 -6.29 -41.96
C SER A 254 28.89 -6.17 -42.13
N SER A 255 28.41 -5.55 -43.19
CA SER A 255 27.00 -5.14 -43.38
C SER A 255 26.01 -6.22 -43.83
N THR A 256 26.33 -7.50 -43.62
CA THR A 256 25.43 -8.63 -43.93
C THR A 256 25.55 -9.75 -42.91
N VAL A 257 24.42 -10.33 -42.52
CA VAL A 257 24.31 -11.51 -41.64
C VAL A 257 24.60 -12.80 -42.43
N LYS A 258 25.20 -13.82 -41.79
CA LYS A 258 25.49 -15.11 -42.44
C LYS A 258 24.21 -15.81 -42.89
N ALA A 259 24.30 -16.58 -43.98
CA ALA A 259 23.17 -17.34 -44.49
C ALA A 259 22.72 -18.50 -43.57
N ALA A 260 23.56 -18.96 -42.64
CA ALA A 260 23.20 -19.95 -41.62
C ALA A 260 22.33 -19.34 -40.50
N ASP A 261 22.51 -18.04 -40.26
CA ASP A 261 21.92 -17.30 -39.14
C ASP A 261 20.58 -16.65 -39.57
N LEU A 262 20.07 -17.00 -40.77
CA LEU A 262 18.83 -16.45 -41.33
C LEU A 262 17.82 -17.53 -41.71
N SER A 263 16.58 -17.38 -41.23
CA SER A 263 15.42 -18.18 -41.63
C SER A 263 14.37 -17.29 -42.28
N GLY A 264 14.17 -17.47 -43.59
CA GLY A 264 13.24 -16.64 -44.37
C GLY A 264 13.59 -15.14 -44.42
N GLY A 265 14.83 -14.76 -44.08
CA GLY A 265 15.28 -13.37 -43.98
C GLY A 265 15.18 -12.74 -42.59
N ASN A 266 14.64 -13.46 -41.60
CA ASN A 266 14.67 -13.12 -40.18
C ASN A 266 15.86 -13.81 -39.49
N PRO A 267 16.30 -13.35 -38.29
CA PRO A 267 17.17 -14.13 -37.41
C PRO A 267 16.66 -15.57 -37.23
N SER A 268 17.56 -16.54 -37.22
CA SER A 268 17.27 -17.95 -36.95
C SER A 268 17.77 -18.39 -35.57
N ASP A 269 17.46 -19.61 -35.18
CA ASP A 269 17.96 -20.25 -33.97
C ASP A 269 19.51 -20.28 -33.95
N GLY A 270 20.14 -20.39 -35.13
CA GLY A 270 21.60 -20.28 -35.30
C GLY A 270 22.16 -18.89 -34.99
N TYR A 271 21.41 -17.83 -35.32
CA TYR A 271 21.76 -16.45 -34.95
C TYR A 271 21.85 -16.29 -33.43
N TYR A 272 20.80 -16.67 -32.71
CA TYR A 272 20.76 -16.54 -31.24
C TYR A 272 21.75 -17.50 -30.57
N THR A 273 22.01 -18.66 -31.16
CA THR A 273 23.08 -19.58 -30.73
C THR A 273 24.45 -18.93 -30.85
N ASP A 274 24.77 -18.29 -31.97
CA ASP A 274 26.06 -17.60 -32.16
C ASP A 274 26.22 -16.39 -31.23
N LEU A 275 25.14 -15.65 -30.94
CA LEU A 275 25.15 -14.58 -29.93
C LEU A 275 25.36 -15.12 -28.51
N ALA A 276 24.63 -16.17 -28.11
CA ALA A 276 24.75 -16.78 -26.78
C ALA A 276 26.13 -17.41 -26.55
N ASN A 277 26.70 -18.06 -27.57
CA ASN A 277 28.06 -18.59 -27.53
C ASN A 277 29.11 -17.48 -27.36
N LEU A 278 28.94 -16.32 -28.01
CA LEU A 278 29.85 -15.19 -27.82
C LEU A 278 29.70 -14.57 -26.44
N TYR A 279 28.47 -14.41 -25.93
CA TYR A 279 28.22 -13.97 -24.56
C TYR A 279 28.96 -14.87 -23.56
N LEU A 280 28.84 -16.19 -23.67
CA LEU A 280 29.61 -17.11 -22.83
C LEU A 280 31.13 -16.93 -23.01
N ALA A 281 31.63 -16.90 -24.24
CA ALA A 281 33.05 -16.82 -24.50
C ALA A 281 33.72 -15.55 -23.92
N ASP A 282 33.05 -14.41 -24.03
CA ASP A 282 33.58 -13.11 -23.60
C ASP A 282 33.35 -12.82 -22.10
N THR A 283 32.45 -13.54 -21.42
CA THR A 283 32.16 -13.37 -19.98
C THR A 283 32.75 -14.47 -19.08
N ASN A 284 33.15 -15.63 -19.62
CA ASN A 284 33.71 -16.77 -18.89
C ASN A 284 35.22 -16.58 -18.57
N THR A 285 35.56 -15.51 -17.85
CA THR A 285 36.94 -15.20 -17.42
C THR A 285 37.02 -14.82 -15.93
N ASP A 286 37.57 -15.71 -15.09
CA ASP A 286 38.01 -15.51 -13.69
C ASP A 286 37.21 -14.46 -12.88
N VAL A 287 35.88 -14.63 -12.81
CA VAL A 287 34.97 -13.61 -12.26
C VAL A 287 35.14 -13.43 -10.74
N VAL A 288 35.02 -12.17 -10.32
CA VAL A 288 35.29 -11.66 -8.97
C VAL A 288 34.54 -12.44 -7.89
N ALA A 289 35.27 -12.92 -6.88
CA ALA A 289 34.69 -13.54 -5.68
C ALA A 289 33.97 -12.50 -4.82
N ILE A 290 32.71 -12.24 -5.13
CA ILE A 290 31.77 -11.46 -4.32
C ILE A 290 30.75 -12.45 -3.74
N ALA A 291 30.75 -12.60 -2.42
CA ALA A 291 29.78 -13.45 -1.73
C ALA A 291 28.35 -12.95 -1.97
N PRO A 292 27.33 -13.84 -1.92
CA PRO A 292 25.96 -13.41 -2.15
C PRO A 292 25.54 -12.32 -1.17
N ASN A 293 25.03 -11.19 -1.69
CA ASN A 293 24.08 -10.39 -0.94
C ASN A 293 22.87 -11.28 -0.69
N LEU A 294 22.82 -11.85 0.52
CA LEU A 294 21.67 -12.57 1.03
C LEU A 294 20.56 -11.56 1.38
N ILE A 295 20.07 -10.86 0.36
CA ILE A 295 18.66 -10.48 0.33
C ILE A 295 17.91 -11.79 0.15
N VAL A 296 17.71 -12.49 1.28
CA VAL A 296 16.38 -13.02 1.49
C VAL A 296 15.49 -11.78 1.37
N PRO A 297 14.55 -11.70 0.41
CA PRO A 297 13.34 -10.96 0.71
C PRO A 297 12.74 -11.75 1.85
N LEU A 298 13.13 -11.37 3.07
CA LEU A 298 12.59 -12.01 4.23
C LEU A 298 11.12 -11.67 4.12
N ALA A 299 10.30 -12.71 3.92
CA ALA A 299 8.90 -12.67 4.25
C ALA A 299 8.76 -12.60 5.78
N THR A 300 9.42 -11.60 6.36
CA THR A 300 8.84 -10.75 7.37
C THR A 300 7.57 -10.13 6.76
N GLY A 301 6.38 -10.33 7.32
CA GLY A 301 6.12 -10.98 8.61
C GLY A 301 6.79 -10.26 9.79
N SER A 302 7.19 -9.00 9.57
CA SER A 302 7.66 -8.03 10.54
C SER A 302 7.08 -6.71 10.08
N ASP A 303 6.32 -6.10 10.96
CA ASP A 303 5.54 -4.90 10.75
C ASP A 303 6.45 -3.66 10.89
N THR A 304 7.59 -3.67 10.19
CA THR A 304 8.64 -2.66 10.27
C THR A 304 8.53 -1.67 9.12
N PRO A 305 8.17 -0.39 9.36
CA PRO A 305 8.00 0.62 8.32
C PRO A 305 9.27 0.87 7.51
N ASP A 306 9.09 1.26 6.25
CA ASP A 306 10.16 1.65 5.33
C ASP A 306 10.72 3.05 5.62
N ASN A 307 9.87 3.97 6.07
CA ASN A 307 10.28 5.23 6.66
C ASN A 307 9.53 5.42 7.97
N GLU A 308 10.20 5.90 9.02
CA GLU A 308 9.62 6.14 10.35
C GLU A 308 10.19 7.43 10.93
N TRP A 309 9.34 8.45 11.06
CA TRP A 309 9.68 9.73 11.66
C TRP A 309 8.88 9.95 12.95
N GLU A 310 9.55 9.84 14.10
CA GLU A 310 8.92 10.12 15.41
C GLU A 310 8.37 11.57 15.50
N LEU A 311 9.05 12.50 14.81
CA LEU A 311 8.81 13.95 14.81
C LEU A 311 8.87 14.60 16.21
N SER A 312 9.57 13.96 17.14
CA SER A 312 9.65 14.33 18.55
C SER A 312 10.60 15.52 18.78
N ALA A 313 11.88 15.33 18.46
CA ALA A 313 12.97 16.27 18.72
C ALA A 313 13.52 16.93 17.46
N ASP A 314 13.50 16.21 16.34
CA ASP A 314 13.96 16.58 15.01
C ASP A 314 13.24 15.74 13.94
N GLY A 315 13.73 15.80 12.70
CA GLY A 315 13.15 15.10 11.55
C GLY A 315 13.91 13.83 11.13
N THR A 316 14.71 13.20 11.99
CA THR A 316 15.42 11.98 11.56
C THR A 316 14.45 10.85 11.23
N ASP A 317 14.64 10.23 10.06
CA ASP A 317 14.10 8.89 9.79
C ASP A 317 14.83 7.85 10.67
N ALA A 318 14.12 6.84 11.15
CA ALA A 318 14.66 5.80 12.03
C ALA A 318 15.69 4.89 11.34
N ARG A 319 15.59 4.70 10.01
CA ARG A 319 16.62 4.01 9.21
C ARG A 319 17.76 4.94 8.80
N GLY A 320 17.48 6.25 8.73
CA GLY A 320 18.39 7.32 8.34
C GLY A 320 18.45 7.55 6.83
N ASP A 321 17.53 6.94 6.07
CA ASP A 321 17.51 6.92 4.59
C ASP A 321 16.91 8.22 4.04
N ASN A 322 15.74 8.62 4.58
CA ASN A 322 14.98 9.75 4.08
C ASN A 322 14.68 10.79 5.18
N PRO A 323 15.69 11.51 5.71
CA PRO A 323 15.50 12.48 6.79
C PRO A 323 14.65 13.68 6.34
N LEU A 324 13.95 14.30 7.29
CA LEU A 324 13.13 15.49 7.09
C LEU A 324 13.86 16.78 7.48
N THR A 325 13.91 17.72 6.55
CA THR A 325 14.36 19.10 6.76
C THR A 325 13.19 20.01 7.12
N ALA A 326 13.32 20.81 8.18
CA ALA A 326 12.30 21.76 8.60
C ALA A 326 12.41 23.11 7.87
N VAL A 327 11.29 23.56 7.30
CA VAL A 327 11.17 24.82 6.56
C VAL A 327 10.09 25.71 7.20
N GLY A 328 10.38 27.01 7.32
CA GLY A 328 9.44 28.00 7.84
C GLY A 328 9.03 27.80 9.31
N GLY A 329 7.75 27.99 9.62
CA GLY A 329 7.16 27.93 10.97
C GLY A 329 6.91 26.52 11.54
N ALA A 330 7.77 25.53 11.26
CA ALA A 330 7.71 24.20 11.89
C ALA A 330 8.49 24.19 13.21
N THR A 331 7.95 23.58 14.27
CA THR A 331 8.55 23.55 15.61
C THR A 331 8.47 22.16 16.25
N PHE A 332 9.61 21.47 16.35
CA PHE A 332 9.77 20.22 17.10
C PHE A 332 9.57 20.43 18.61
N ASN A 333 9.43 19.33 19.36
CA ASN A 333 9.22 19.29 20.82
C ASN A 333 7.91 19.95 21.28
N ALA A 334 6.89 20.00 20.42
CA ALA A 334 5.52 20.27 20.84
C ALA A 334 4.96 19.09 21.66
N ALA A 335 3.87 19.29 22.41
CA ALA A 335 3.26 18.21 23.18
C ALA A 335 2.65 17.15 22.25
N GLY A 336 3.14 15.91 22.34
CA GLY A 336 2.72 14.80 21.48
C GLY A 336 1.34 14.22 21.82
N PRO A 337 0.96 13.12 21.14
CA PRO A 337 -0.24 12.35 21.46
C PRO A 337 -0.29 11.87 22.92
N ASP A 338 -1.48 11.96 23.54
CA ASP A 338 -1.76 11.27 24.80
C ASP A 338 -2.23 9.84 24.47
N ALA A 339 -1.29 9.05 23.94
CA ALA A 339 -1.54 7.74 23.37
C ALA A 339 -0.50 6.70 23.81
N VAL A 340 -0.90 5.43 23.91
CA VAL A 340 0.02 4.35 24.30
C VAL A 340 0.91 4.01 23.11
N ASN A 341 2.21 3.85 23.39
CA ASN A 341 3.30 3.71 22.43
C ASN A 341 3.56 4.93 21.52
N ALA A 342 2.68 5.93 21.49
CA ALA A 342 2.91 7.14 20.72
C ALA A 342 4.03 8.02 21.35
N PRO A 343 4.72 8.83 20.54
CA PRO A 343 5.74 9.75 21.02
C PRO A 343 5.19 10.78 22.01
N ALA A 344 5.95 11.07 23.07
CA ALA A 344 5.57 12.11 24.03
C ALA A 344 5.67 13.55 23.47
N ALA A 345 6.24 13.69 22.28
CA ALA A 345 6.47 14.97 21.60
C ALA A 345 6.08 14.89 20.11
N ALA A 346 5.83 16.04 19.51
CA ALA A 346 5.40 16.19 18.12
C ALA A 346 6.05 17.40 17.45
N THR A 347 5.86 17.51 16.13
CA THR A 347 6.12 18.75 15.40
C THR A 347 4.83 19.54 15.28
N SER A 348 4.86 20.81 15.70
CA SER A 348 3.78 21.76 15.51
C SER A 348 4.04 22.68 14.33
N PHE A 349 2.97 22.99 13.60
CA PHE A 349 2.98 23.79 12.38
C PHE A 349 2.10 25.04 12.58
N ASP A 350 2.60 26.19 12.11
CA ASP A 350 1.93 27.49 12.24
C ASP A 350 0.65 27.65 11.37
N GLY A 351 0.38 26.70 10.46
CA GLY A 351 -0.70 26.79 9.49
C GLY A 351 -0.51 27.88 8.43
N SER A 352 0.73 28.31 8.16
CA SER A 352 0.99 29.35 7.15
C SER A 352 2.33 29.23 6.40
N THR A 353 3.40 28.83 7.07
CA THR A 353 4.76 28.75 6.49
C THR A 353 5.51 27.49 6.88
N GLY A 354 5.13 26.84 7.98
CA GLY A 354 5.79 25.64 8.48
C GLY A 354 5.44 24.39 7.69
N PHE A 355 6.47 23.69 7.24
CA PHE A 355 6.39 22.30 6.79
C PHE A 355 7.72 21.59 7.05
N LEU A 356 7.70 20.27 6.97
CA LEU A 356 8.88 19.42 6.84
C LEU A 356 8.90 18.86 5.42
N GLU A 357 10.10 18.67 4.88
CA GLU A 357 10.36 18.15 3.54
C GLU A 357 11.39 17.04 3.62
N SER A 358 11.12 15.91 2.97
CA SER A 358 12.01 14.75 2.94
C SER A 358 13.05 14.88 1.82
N ASP A 359 14.14 14.12 1.89
CA ASP A 359 15.19 14.16 0.87
C ASP A 359 14.71 13.55 -0.48
N HIS A 360 13.74 12.63 -0.47
CA HIS A 360 13.07 12.08 -1.66
C HIS A 360 11.66 11.51 -1.37
N THR A 361 10.97 11.01 -2.41
CA THR A 361 9.70 10.26 -2.28
C THR A 361 9.80 9.12 -1.28
N ALA A 362 8.82 8.99 -0.40
CA ALA A 362 8.71 7.94 0.61
C ALA A 362 7.84 6.76 0.15
N VAL A 363 6.94 6.96 -0.82
CA VAL A 363 6.13 5.91 -1.45
C VAL A 363 6.36 5.85 -2.96
N ASP A 364 5.97 4.75 -3.61
CA ASP A 364 5.63 4.76 -5.03
C ASP A 364 4.10 4.77 -5.12
N THR A 365 3.51 5.90 -5.50
CA THR A 365 2.05 6.04 -5.54
C THR A 365 1.38 5.29 -6.70
N LEU A 366 2.14 4.62 -7.57
CA LEU A 366 1.62 3.63 -8.52
C LEU A 366 1.56 2.21 -7.95
N ALA A 367 2.24 1.96 -6.82
CA ALA A 367 2.30 0.67 -6.15
C ALA A 367 1.32 0.57 -4.97
N ASP A 368 1.30 -0.59 -4.31
CA ASP A 368 0.62 -0.76 -3.03
C ASP A 368 1.36 0.02 -1.93
N TYR A 369 0.66 0.77 -1.09
CA TYR A 369 1.28 1.46 0.04
C TYR A 369 0.36 1.65 1.25
N THR A 370 0.97 1.88 2.41
CA THR A 370 0.30 2.32 3.64
C THR A 370 1.04 3.51 4.23
N VAL A 371 0.31 4.52 4.67
CA VAL A 371 0.86 5.67 5.43
C VAL A 371 0.06 5.84 6.71
N SER A 372 0.73 6.00 7.85
CA SER A 372 0.09 6.32 9.12
C SER A 372 0.74 7.50 9.83
N ALA A 373 -0.05 8.19 10.65
CA ALA A 373 0.39 9.33 11.43
C ALA A 373 -0.56 9.65 12.58
N TRP A 374 -0.01 10.12 13.70
CA TRP A 374 -0.79 10.92 14.64
C TRP A 374 -0.91 12.35 14.12
N VAL A 375 -2.15 12.87 14.06
CA VAL A 375 -2.46 14.24 13.64
C VAL A 375 -3.37 14.93 14.64
N LYS A 376 -3.21 16.24 14.80
CA LYS A 376 -4.09 17.09 15.60
C LYS A 376 -4.29 18.41 14.87
N LEU A 377 -5.55 18.70 14.50
CA LEU A 377 -5.94 19.95 13.84
C LEU A 377 -6.41 20.97 14.88
N ASP A 378 -5.79 22.15 14.93
CA ASP A 378 -6.18 23.21 15.87
C ASP A 378 -7.15 24.24 15.24
N SER A 379 -7.29 24.27 13.90
CA SER A 379 -8.18 25.23 13.20
C SER A 379 -8.80 24.67 11.92
N ALA A 380 -10.14 24.69 11.84
CA ALA A 380 -10.92 24.34 10.64
C ALA A 380 -11.22 25.56 9.71
N ALA A 381 -10.36 26.58 9.70
CA ALA A 381 -10.62 27.80 8.92
C ALA A 381 -10.57 27.55 7.39
N GLY A 382 -9.63 26.72 6.94
CA GLY A 382 -9.41 26.30 5.56
C GLY A 382 -9.43 24.77 5.42
N ALA A 383 -9.19 24.27 4.20
CA ALA A 383 -8.70 22.90 4.02
C ALA A 383 -7.22 22.85 4.46
N ALA A 384 -6.78 21.71 4.96
CA ALA A 384 -5.46 21.55 5.57
C ALA A 384 -4.91 20.15 5.32
N THR A 385 -3.69 20.04 4.79
CA THR A 385 -3.07 18.74 4.47
C THR A 385 -1.94 18.45 5.45
N ALA A 386 -2.05 17.35 6.19
CA ALA A 386 -1.07 16.95 7.20
C ALA A 386 0.16 16.29 6.56
N ILE A 387 -0.06 15.41 5.58
CA ILE A 387 0.99 14.72 4.81
C ILE A 387 0.57 14.71 3.34
N CYS A 388 1.51 14.93 2.43
CA CYS A 388 1.32 14.74 0.99
C CYS A 388 2.63 14.41 0.31
N GLU A 389 2.54 13.64 -0.77
CA GLU A 389 3.64 13.38 -1.69
C GLU A 389 3.12 13.53 -3.11
N GLY A 390 3.97 14.03 -4.00
CA GLY A 390 3.46 14.81 -5.13
C GLY A 390 4.07 14.60 -6.49
N THR A 391 3.57 15.45 -7.37
CA THR A 391 4.09 15.74 -8.69
C THR A 391 4.22 17.26 -8.82
N SER A 392 4.96 17.71 -9.81
CA SER A 392 5.16 19.16 -10.05
C SER A 392 3.88 19.97 -10.37
N GLN A 393 2.72 19.34 -10.66
CA GLN A 393 1.43 20.06 -10.79
C GLN A 393 0.47 19.81 -9.61
N HIS A 394 0.30 18.55 -9.20
CA HIS A 394 -0.62 18.14 -8.14
C HIS A 394 0.01 17.11 -7.20
N GLN A 395 -0.49 16.97 -5.97
CA GLN A 395 0.00 15.86 -5.15
C GLN A 395 -0.57 14.53 -5.68
N ALA A 396 0.23 13.48 -5.64
CA ALA A 396 -0.18 12.13 -5.98
C ALA A 396 -1.11 11.59 -4.88
N PHE A 397 -0.81 11.92 -3.62
CA PHE A 397 -1.75 11.77 -2.51
C PHE A 397 -1.76 12.95 -1.53
N TYR A 398 -2.88 13.10 -0.82
CA TYR A 398 -3.11 14.03 0.27
C TYR A 398 -3.75 13.29 1.44
N LEU A 399 -3.17 13.40 2.63
CA LEU A 399 -3.77 12.99 3.91
C LEU A 399 -4.00 14.24 4.76
N GLY A 400 -5.25 14.56 5.05
CA GLY A 400 -5.60 15.85 5.63
C GLY A 400 -7.05 15.99 6.07
N TYR A 401 -7.49 17.23 6.24
CA TYR A 401 -8.83 17.61 6.66
C TYR A 401 -9.58 18.29 5.50
N ASP A 402 -10.70 17.69 5.09
CA ASP A 402 -11.64 18.38 4.20
C ASP A 402 -12.54 19.33 5.00
N ARG A 403 -12.55 20.59 4.56
CA ARG A 403 -13.42 21.63 5.07
C ARG A 403 -14.88 21.46 4.62
N GLY A 404 -15.13 20.81 3.49
CA GLY A 404 -16.48 20.52 2.99
C GLY A 404 -17.21 19.54 3.89
N ASN A 405 -16.62 18.36 4.05
CA ASN A 405 -17.08 17.25 4.88
C ASN A 405 -16.87 17.49 6.39
N GLN A 406 -15.93 18.35 6.78
CA GLN A 406 -15.51 18.56 8.18
C GLN A 406 -14.95 17.28 8.82
N GLY A 407 -14.22 16.50 8.02
CA GLY A 407 -13.71 15.18 8.34
C GLY A 407 -12.27 15.00 7.85
N TRP A 408 -11.67 13.88 8.22
CA TRP A 408 -10.38 13.48 7.68
C TRP A 408 -10.56 12.83 6.30
N MET A 409 -9.64 13.14 5.38
CA MET A 409 -9.65 12.74 3.98
C MET A 409 -8.32 12.09 3.59
N PHE A 410 -8.41 11.03 2.80
CA PHE A 410 -7.34 10.49 1.99
C PHE A 410 -7.72 10.68 0.52
N GLN A 411 -6.98 11.50 -0.19
CA GLN A 411 -7.28 11.86 -1.58
C GLN A 411 -6.08 11.55 -2.47
N THR A 412 -6.34 11.10 -3.70
CA THR A 412 -5.32 10.91 -4.74
C THR A 412 -5.72 11.66 -6.00
N THR A 413 -4.85 11.69 -7.01
CA THR A 413 -5.10 12.35 -8.31
C THR A 413 -5.09 11.37 -9.47
N THR A 414 -5.85 11.68 -10.53
CA THR A 414 -5.96 10.86 -11.74
C THR A 414 -5.06 11.32 -12.88
N THR A 415 -4.62 12.58 -12.91
CA THR A 415 -3.68 13.12 -13.92
C THR A 415 -2.71 14.14 -13.32
N ASN A 416 -1.53 14.27 -13.92
CA ASN A 416 -0.55 15.32 -13.60
C ASN A 416 -0.82 16.58 -14.47
N ASP A 417 -2.06 17.08 -14.44
CA ASP A 417 -2.50 18.28 -15.15
C ASP A 417 -3.73 18.93 -14.48
N ASP A 418 -4.00 20.20 -14.82
CA ASP A 418 -5.12 21.03 -14.33
C ASP A 418 -6.53 20.41 -14.46
N SER A 419 -6.67 19.27 -15.17
CA SER A 419 -7.93 18.56 -15.37
C SER A 419 -8.07 17.27 -14.57
N SER A 420 -7.20 17.02 -13.59
CA SER A 420 -7.30 15.86 -12.69
C SER A 420 -8.63 15.79 -11.96
N ASP A 421 -9.16 14.58 -11.84
CA ASP A 421 -10.15 14.22 -10.83
C ASP A 421 -9.42 13.93 -9.50
N PHE A 422 -10.17 13.99 -8.40
CA PHE A 422 -9.65 13.82 -7.05
C PHE A 422 -10.41 12.74 -6.26
N PRO A 423 -10.22 11.44 -6.57
CA PRO A 423 -10.76 10.33 -5.79
C PRO A 423 -10.42 10.50 -4.30
N THR A 424 -11.44 10.47 -3.45
CA THR A 424 -11.32 10.81 -2.02
C THR A 424 -12.01 9.74 -1.19
N ALA A 425 -11.22 9.01 -0.39
CA ALA A 425 -11.72 8.19 0.70
C ALA A 425 -11.85 9.08 1.94
N GLU A 426 -13.07 9.20 2.48
CA GLU A 426 -13.37 10.05 3.62
C GLU A 426 -14.49 9.44 4.47
N GLY A 427 -14.50 9.80 5.76
CA GLY A 427 -15.54 9.36 6.69
C GLY A 427 -16.80 10.22 6.69
N ASP A 428 -17.69 9.90 7.62
CA ASP A 428 -18.92 10.66 7.90
C ASP A 428 -18.63 12.15 8.23
N ALA A 429 -19.57 13.03 7.87
CA ALA A 429 -19.38 14.47 8.03
C ALA A 429 -19.29 14.92 9.50
N GLY A 430 -18.32 15.79 9.80
CA GLY A 430 -18.09 16.33 11.15
C GLY A 430 -17.25 15.45 12.08
N THR A 431 -16.54 14.44 11.54
CA THR A 431 -15.66 13.51 12.29
C THR A 431 -14.28 14.09 12.64
N GLY A 432 -13.88 15.21 12.02
CA GLY A 432 -12.58 15.88 12.23
C GLY A 432 -12.58 16.78 13.48
N ALA A 433 -12.46 16.19 14.66
CA ALA A 433 -12.52 16.93 15.94
C ALA A 433 -11.29 17.83 16.18
N LEU A 434 -11.53 19.14 16.34
CA LEU A 434 -10.48 20.12 16.63
C LEU A 434 -9.82 19.90 18.01
N GLY A 435 -8.54 20.25 18.10
CA GLY A 435 -7.72 20.18 19.31
C GLY A 435 -7.45 18.75 19.83
N THR A 436 -7.90 17.73 19.09
CA THR A 436 -7.90 16.33 19.49
C THR A 436 -6.89 15.55 18.66
N TRP A 437 -6.03 14.79 19.32
CA TRP A 437 -5.13 13.86 18.65
C TRP A 437 -5.94 12.70 18.06
N THR A 438 -5.66 12.40 16.80
CA THR A 438 -6.31 11.36 16.01
C THR A 438 -5.20 10.57 15.32
N HIS A 439 -5.24 9.24 15.41
CA HIS A 439 -4.37 8.43 14.56
C HIS A 439 -5.06 8.21 13.22
N LEU A 440 -4.38 8.51 12.12
CA LEU A 440 -4.82 8.18 10.77
C LEU A 440 -3.94 7.08 10.21
N LEU A 441 -4.55 6.13 9.52
CA LEU A 441 -3.85 5.19 8.65
C LEU A 441 -4.59 5.14 7.32
N VAL A 442 -3.85 5.17 6.21
CA VAL A 442 -4.41 5.06 4.86
C VAL A 442 -3.74 3.92 4.13
N THR A 443 -4.52 3.16 3.37
CA THR A 443 -4.01 2.09 2.49
C THR A 443 -4.43 2.36 1.05
N TYR A 444 -3.54 2.10 0.12
CA TYR A 444 -3.83 2.08 -1.30
C TYR A 444 -3.38 0.77 -1.92
N THR A 445 -4.27 0.09 -2.64
CA THR A 445 -3.89 -1.00 -3.55
C THR A 445 -3.78 -0.47 -4.97
N ALA A 446 -2.69 -0.81 -5.66
CA ALA A 446 -2.49 -0.47 -7.05
C ALA A 446 -3.61 -1.06 -7.94
N PRO A 447 -3.96 -0.39 -9.05
CA PRO A 447 -4.94 -0.90 -9.98
C PRO A 447 -4.32 -1.96 -10.89
N VAL A 448 -5.06 -3.03 -11.13
CA VAL A 448 -4.73 -4.07 -12.10
C VAL A 448 -5.52 -3.78 -13.37
N ASP A 449 -4.81 -3.62 -14.50
CA ASP A 449 -5.42 -3.29 -15.78
C ASP A 449 -6.51 -4.29 -16.19
N GLY A 450 -7.76 -3.82 -16.26
CA GLY A 450 -8.93 -4.62 -16.61
C GLY A 450 -9.70 -5.22 -15.43
N ASP A 451 -9.27 -4.98 -14.19
CA ASP A 451 -10.00 -5.35 -12.96
C ASP A 451 -10.59 -4.10 -12.28
N ASP A 452 -11.90 -3.90 -12.39
CA ASP A 452 -12.62 -2.78 -11.80
C ASP A 452 -12.85 -2.90 -10.28
N THR A 453 -12.31 -3.94 -9.64
CA THR A 453 -12.32 -4.14 -8.18
C THR A 453 -11.02 -3.73 -7.49
N THR A 454 -10.04 -3.21 -8.24
CA THR A 454 -8.70 -2.79 -7.77
C THR A 454 -8.54 -1.25 -7.79
N GLY A 455 -7.38 -0.74 -7.34
CA GLY A 455 -7.18 0.71 -7.16
C GLY A 455 -7.82 1.24 -5.87
N VAL A 456 -7.97 0.40 -4.84
CA VAL A 456 -8.79 0.68 -3.66
C VAL A 456 -8.03 1.57 -2.69
N MET A 457 -8.63 2.71 -2.36
CA MET A 457 -8.22 3.61 -1.30
C MET A 457 -9.02 3.32 -0.04
N SER A 458 -8.40 3.30 1.14
CA SER A 458 -9.08 3.26 2.44
C SER A 458 -8.47 4.26 3.40
N ILE A 459 -9.29 4.87 4.26
CA ILE A 459 -8.85 5.68 5.39
C ILE A 459 -9.41 5.12 6.70
N TYR A 460 -8.53 4.98 7.69
CA TYR A 460 -8.82 4.52 9.04
C TYR A 460 -8.55 5.66 10.03
N GLN A 461 -9.45 5.85 10.99
CA GLN A 461 -9.35 6.81 12.08
C GLN A 461 -9.35 6.06 13.41
N ASN A 462 -8.29 6.20 14.21
CA ASN A 462 -8.09 5.48 15.48
C ASN A 462 -8.27 3.94 15.34
N GLY A 463 -7.85 3.36 14.21
CA GLY A 463 -8.01 1.94 13.90
C GLY A 463 -9.41 1.50 13.43
N THR A 464 -10.33 2.43 13.19
CA THR A 464 -11.65 2.20 12.57
C THR A 464 -11.63 2.61 11.10
N LEU A 465 -12.06 1.74 10.18
CA LEU A 465 -12.26 2.11 8.77
C LEU A 465 -13.37 3.17 8.69
N MET A 466 -13.04 4.35 8.16
CA MET A 466 -13.97 5.46 8.02
C MET A 466 -14.58 5.56 6.62
N GLY A 467 -13.82 5.22 5.58
CA GLY A 467 -14.28 5.34 4.21
C GLY A 467 -13.33 4.72 3.20
N THR A 468 -13.86 4.46 2.01
CA THR A 468 -13.15 3.87 0.87
C THR A 468 -13.45 4.61 -0.41
N ALA A 469 -12.50 4.65 -1.33
CA ALA A 469 -12.67 5.14 -2.70
C ALA A 469 -11.90 4.26 -3.68
N VAL A 470 -12.00 4.57 -4.98
CA VAL A 470 -11.22 3.91 -6.03
C VAL A 470 -10.53 4.96 -6.88
N ASN A 471 -9.21 4.80 -7.08
CA ASN A 471 -8.46 5.48 -8.13
C ASN A 471 -7.79 4.43 -9.01
N SER A 472 -8.33 4.22 -10.21
CA SER A 472 -7.79 3.28 -11.20
C SER A 472 -6.71 3.87 -12.09
N THR A 473 -6.32 5.14 -11.90
CA THR A 473 -5.31 5.84 -12.72
C THR A 473 -4.42 6.75 -11.86
N PRO A 474 -3.75 6.23 -10.82
CA PRO A 474 -2.90 7.03 -9.94
C PRO A 474 -1.74 7.68 -10.71
N GLN A 475 -1.17 8.73 -10.11
CA GLN A 475 0.01 9.43 -10.62
C GLN A 475 1.17 9.28 -9.64
N TYR A 476 2.40 9.48 -10.12
CA TYR A 476 3.65 9.48 -9.34
C TYR A 476 4.71 10.32 -10.06
N ASP A 477 5.63 10.92 -9.29
CA ASP A 477 6.75 11.72 -9.78
C ASP A 477 7.89 11.60 -8.76
N SER A 478 8.87 10.75 -9.06
CA SER A 478 9.99 10.43 -8.16
C SER A 478 10.94 11.60 -7.86
N SER A 479 10.66 12.80 -8.37
CA SER A 479 11.45 14.02 -8.13
C SER A 479 10.86 14.94 -7.06
N MET A 480 9.65 14.64 -6.55
CA MET A 480 8.93 15.46 -5.59
C MET A 480 8.92 14.79 -4.20
N PRO A 481 9.44 15.43 -3.15
CA PRO A 481 9.53 14.80 -1.83
C PRO A 481 8.18 14.66 -1.13
N LEU A 482 8.12 13.73 -0.16
CA LEU A 482 7.06 13.75 0.85
C LEU A 482 7.20 15.00 1.72
N THR A 483 6.07 15.65 2.00
CA THR A 483 5.98 16.83 2.87
C THR A 483 4.96 16.64 3.99
N ILE A 484 5.27 17.25 5.15
CA ILE A 484 4.46 17.17 6.36
C ILE A 484 4.16 18.60 6.84
N GLY A 485 2.91 18.91 7.16
CA GLY A 485 2.48 20.25 7.57
C GLY A 485 1.93 21.12 6.43
N GLY A 486 1.83 20.59 5.21
CA GLY A 486 1.28 21.24 4.02
C GLY A 486 2.02 20.80 2.77
N CYS A 487 1.50 21.12 1.59
CA CYS A 487 2.02 20.60 0.32
C CYS A 487 2.84 21.61 -0.46
N VAL A 488 3.80 21.11 -1.25
CA VAL A 488 4.63 21.89 -2.18
C VAL A 488 4.61 21.26 -3.58
N ASN A 489 4.81 22.06 -4.62
CA ASN A 489 4.86 21.62 -6.01
C ASN A 489 6.24 21.90 -6.67
N THR A 490 7.25 22.14 -5.84
CA THR A 490 8.65 22.43 -6.20
C THR A 490 9.51 22.22 -4.94
N PRO A 491 10.65 21.51 -5.02
CA PRO A 491 11.57 21.34 -3.88
C PRO A 491 12.23 22.65 -3.41
N GLU A 492 12.09 23.74 -4.16
CA GLU A 492 12.58 25.06 -3.78
C GLU A 492 11.54 25.92 -3.03
N ALA A 493 10.44 25.31 -2.58
CA ALA A 493 9.38 26.00 -1.87
C ALA A 493 9.84 26.56 -0.50
N THR A 494 9.34 27.76 -0.15
CA THR A 494 9.60 28.38 1.17
C THR A 494 8.33 28.58 2.00
N SER A 495 7.19 28.05 1.52
CA SER A 495 5.89 28.06 2.19
C SER A 495 4.95 27.08 1.48
N PRO A 496 4.17 26.26 2.19
CA PRO A 496 3.29 25.28 1.58
C PRO A 496 1.92 25.89 1.21
N TYR A 497 1.18 25.20 0.34
CA TYR A 497 -0.27 25.39 0.20
C TYR A 497 -1.04 24.34 1.02
N ASN A 498 -2.31 24.62 1.31
CA ASN A 498 -3.12 23.85 2.27
C ASN A 498 -2.38 23.62 3.61
N ALA A 499 -1.62 24.63 4.07
CA ALA A 499 -0.79 24.57 5.27
C ALA A 499 -1.59 24.08 6.49
N PHE A 500 -1.02 23.15 7.26
CA PHE A 500 -1.66 22.47 8.37
C PHE A 500 -1.60 23.30 9.66
N PRO A 501 -2.73 23.79 10.21
CA PRO A 501 -2.72 24.52 11.47
C PRO A 501 -2.87 23.52 12.62
N GLY A 502 -1.77 22.94 13.10
CA GLY A 502 -1.86 21.83 14.04
C GLY A 502 -0.53 21.21 14.45
N SER A 503 -0.54 19.90 14.69
CA SER A 503 0.64 19.08 15.01
C SER A 503 0.56 17.70 14.38
N VAL A 504 1.72 17.13 14.04
CA VAL A 504 1.88 15.78 13.49
C VAL A 504 3.01 15.06 14.25
N SER A 505 2.86 13.76 14.47
CA SER A 505 3.81 12.89 15.16
C SER A 505 3.76 11.49 14.56
N ASP A 506 4.87 10.75 14.67
CA ASP A 506 4.92 9.31 14.38
C ASP A 506 4.41 8.97 12.97
N VAL A 507 5.07 9.54 11.96
CA VAL A 507 4.73 9.28 10.56
C VAL A 507 5.47 8.04 10.11
N GLN A 508 4.71 7.05 9.66
CA GLN A 508 5.24 5.76 9.20
C GLN A 508 4.73 5.45 7.81
N VAL A 509 5.60 4.85 6.99
CA VAL A 509 5.32 4.52 5.59
C VAL A 509 5.71 3.08 5.32
N TYR A 510 4.87 2.34 4.61
CA TYR A 510 5.07 0.93 4.27
C TYR A 510 4.86 0.71 2.77
N PRO A 511 5.68 -0.13 2.11
CA PRO A 511 5.65 -0.37 0.65
C PRO A 511 4.60 -1.41 0.24
N TYR A 512 3.53 -1.52 1.03
CA TYR A 512 2.43 -2.47 0.82
C TYR A 512 1.14 -1.93 1.43
N ALA A 513 0.00 -2.36 0.89
CA ALA A 513 -1.30 -2.12 1.46
C ALA A 513 -1.52 -3.08 2.63
N MET A 514 -1.65 -2.56 3.86
CA MET A 514 -2.03 -3.38 5.01
C MET A 514 -3.42 -3.99 4.78
N ALA A 515 -3.59 -5.26 5.15
CA ALA A 515 -4.90 -5.89 5.13
C ALA A 515 -5.82 -5.20 6.16
N ALA A 516 -7.13 -5.23 5.94
CA ALA A 516 -8.08 -4.56 6.85
C ALA A 516 -8.05 -5.09 8.31
N SER A 517 -7.57 -6.32 8.53
CA SER A 517 -7.29 -6.86 9.88
C SER A 517 -6.15 -6.13 10.58
N ASP A 518 -5.14 -5.70 9.81
CA ASP A 518 -3.85 -5.20 10.29
C ASP A 518 -3.83 -3.66 10.29
N ALA A 519 -4.71 -3.05 9.49
CA ALA A 519 -5.09 -1.64 9.58
C ALA A 519 -6.08 -1.34 10.73
N SER A 520 -6.61 -2.39 11.39
CA SER A 520 -7.56 -2.23 12.49
C SER A 520 -6.90 -1.89 13.83
N ALA A 521 -7.71 -1.50 14.83
CA ALA A 521 -7.28 -1.24 16.21
C ALA A 521 -6.54 -2.40 16.92
N GLY A 522 -6.45 -3.59 16.31
CA GLY A 522 -5.62 -4.70 16.81
C GLY A 522 -4.13 -4.61 16.46
N SER A 523 -3.74 -3.74 15.52
CA SER A 523 -2.38 -3.67 14.96
C SER A 523 -1.88 -2.24 14.73
N VAL A 524 -2.70 -1.24 15.05
CA VAL A 524 -2.38 0.20 14.91
C VAL A 524 -2.38 0.86 16.29
N MET A 525 -1.39 1.73 16.55
CA MET A 525 -1.20 2.36 17.85
C MET A 525 -2.37 3.29 18.21
N VAL A 526 -2.81 3.21 19.47
CA VAL A 526 -4.13 3.65 19.93
C VAL A 526 -4.06 4.56 21.17
N PRO A 527 -5.10 5.39 21.44
CA PRO A 527 -5.11 6.34 22.56
C PRO A 527 -4.81 5.70 23.92
N SER A 528 -4.37 6.51 24.89
CA SER A 528 -3.80 5.95 26.11
C SER A 528 -4.87 5.24 26.94
N GLY A 529 -4.67 3.95 27.25
CA GLY A 529 -5.66 3.07 27.88
C GLY A 529 -6.17 1.93 27.00
N TRP A 530 -5.72 1.84 25.75
CA TRP A 530 -6.11 0.80 24.79
C TRP A 530 -5.09 -0.37 24.70
N ASP A 531 -4.28 -0.62 25.75
CA ASP A 531 -3.14 -1.55 25.74
C ASP A 531 -3.51 -3.04 25.60
N LYS A 532 -4.80 -3.35 25.43
CA LYS A 532 -5.37 -4.70 25.30
C LYS A 532 -6.55 -4.76 24.31
N GLY A 533 -6.65 -3.81 23.39
CA GLY A 533 -7.83 -3.55 22.56
C GLY A 533 -8.57 -2.27 23.01
N MET A 534 -9.75 -1.99 22.44
CA MET A 534 -10.58 -0.84 22.85
C MET A 534 -10.80 -0.84 24.38
N PRO A 535 -10.82 0.33 25.05
CA PRO A 535 -10.88 0.41 26.49
C PRO A 535 -12.24 -0.07 27.01
N GLU A 536 -12.28 -0.48 28.28
CA GLU A 536 -13.57 -0.64 28.96
C GLU A 536 -14.16 0.77 29.20
N ASP A 537 -15.09 1.23 28.36
CA ASP A 537 -15.79 2.51 28.53
C ASP A 537 -16.78 2.42 29.71
N GLU A 538 -16.79 3.44 30.58
CA GLU A 538 -17.64 3.46 31.79
C GLU A 538 -18.32 4.82 32.01
N TRP A 539 -19.64 4.87 31.79
CA TRP A 539 -20.46 6.05 32.03
C TRP A 539 -21.39 5.85 33.23
N LYS A 540 -21.08 6.53 34.35
CA LYS A 540 -21.93 6.51 35.56
C LYS A 540 -23.31 7.15 35.36
N LEU A 541 -23.41 8.11 34.43
CA LEU A 541 -24.66 8.79 34.05
C LEU A 541 -25.41 9.51 35.19
N SER A 542 -24.75 9.77 36.33
CA SER A 542 -25.40 10.35 37.53
C SER A 542 -25.52 11.87 37.54
N THR A 543 -24.61 12.57 36.85
CA THR A 543 -24.48 14.03 36.88
C THR A 543 -24.26 14.65 35.51
N ASP A 544 -23.62 13.90 34.62
CA ASP A 544 -23.20 14.30 33.28
C ASP A 544 -22.89 13.02 32.47
N GLY A 545 -22.40 13.20 31.24
CA GLY A 545 -21.99 12.14 30.34
C GLY A 545 -20.49 11.81 30.40
N THR A 546 -19.73 12.15 31.44
CA THR A 546 -18.30 11.83 31.45
C THR A 546 -18.08 10.32 31.44
N ASP A 547 -17.20 9.88 30.55
CA ASP A 547 -16.55 8.57 30.61
C ASP A 547 -15.51 8.59 31.75
N THR A 548 -15.38 7.50 32.48
CA THR A 548 -14.45 7.36 33.61
C THR A 548 -12.99 7.39 33.17
N ALA A 549 -12.67 6.87 31.98
CA ALA A 549 -11.35 7.05 31.36
C ALA A 549 -11.18 8.42 30.68
N SER A 550 -12.26 9.20 30.54
CA SER A 550 -12.35 10.47 29.81
C SER A 550 -12.03 10.39 28.30
N LEU A 551 -11.98 9.18 27.74
CA LEU A 551 -11.68 8.90 26.35
C LEU A 551 -12.93 9.12 25.50
N ASN A 552 -14.03 8.45 25.85
CA ASN A 552 -15.25 8.39 25.03
C ASN A 552 -16.47 9.12 25.65
N ALA A 553 -16.27 10.33 26.17
CA ALA A 553 -17.32 11.09 26.87
C ALA A 553 -18.59 11.32 26.01
N LEU A 554 -19.75 11.13 26.64
CA LEU A 554 -21.07 11.32 26.04
C LEU A 554 -21.49 12.80 25.99
N THR A 555 -22.02 13.23 24.85
CA THR A 555 -22.64 14.53 24.64
C THR A 555 -24.17 14.41 24.58
N PRO A 556 -24.93 15.20 25.35
CA PRO A 556 -26.39 15.19 25.31
C PRO A 556 -26.96 15.94 24.10
N ALA A 557 -28.05 15.40 23.53
CA ALA A 557 -28.86 16.03 22.51
C ALA A 557 -30.36 15.88 22.83
N GLY A 558 -31.16 16.91 22.53
CA GLY A 558 -32.58 16.95 22.87
C GLY A 558 -32.86 17.01 24.37
N SER A 559 -33.99 16.42 24.82
CA SER A 559 -34.46 16.48 26.21
C SER A 559 -33.82 15.40 27.10
N VAL A 560 -32.61 15.66 27.58
CA VAL A 560 -31.87 14.79 28.52
C VAL A 560 -31.87 15.38 29.94
N GLY A 561 -32.12 14.55 30.97
CA GLY A 561 -32.12 14.99 32.37
C GLY A 561 -31.34 14.08 33.31
N PHE A 562 -30.19 14.53 33.81
CA PHE A 562 -29.45 13.87 34.88
C PHE A 562 -30.17 14.05 36.23
N GLY A 563 -30.25 13.00 37.05
CA GLY A 563 -30.99 13.04 38.31
C GLY A 563 -30.69 11.87 39.26
N THR A 564 -31.32 11.89 40.44
CA THR A 564 -31.02 10.99 41.56
C THR A 564 -31.94 9.76 41.67
N ASP A 565 -32.81 9.51 40.71
CA ASP A 565 -33.54 8.22 40.62
C ASP A 565 -32.56 7.19 40.05
N ALA A 566 -32.24 6.15 40.81
CA ALA A 566 -31.18 5.21 40.49
C ALA A 566 -31.47 3.81 41.06
N PRO A 567 -30.82 2.77 40.53
CA PRO A 567 -30.72 1.46 41.20
C PRO A 567 -30.10 1.57 42.59
N SER A 568 -30.32 0.56 43.43
CA SER A 568 -29.77 0.54 44.78
C SER A 568 -28.24 0.47 44.74
N GLY A 569 -27.56 1.39 45.42
CA GLY A 569 -26.10 1.48 45.46
C GLY A 569 -25.49 2.51 44.49
N LEU A 570 -26.26 3.01 43.51
CA LEU A 570 -25.80 4.03 42.55
C LEU A 570 -26.24 5.44 42.97
N SER A 571 -25.53 6.46 42.44
CA SER A 571 -25.67 7.87 42.80
C SER A 571 -26.73 8.63 41.99
N GLY A 572 -27.08 8.15 40.79
CA GLY A 572 -28.02 8.80 39.89
C GLY A 572 -28.24 8.03 38.59
N SER A 573 -28.99 8.62 37.67
CA SER A 573 -29.21 8.14 36.31
C SER A 573 -29.49 9.30 35.36
N THR A 574 -29.48 8.99 34.06
CA THR A 574 -29.96 9.88 33.01
C THR A 574 -31.36 9.48 32.58
N ALA A 575 -32.30 10.43 32.60
CA ALA A 575 -33.66 10.27 32.14
C ALA A 575 -33.86 10.85 30.72
N PHE A 576 -34.67 10.15 29.93
CA PHE A 576 -34.99 10.43 28.53
C PHE A 576 -36.51 10.56 28.35
N ASP A 577 -36.93 11.44 27.42
CA ASP A 577 -38.34 11.78 27.19
C ASP A 577 -39.09 10.75 26.32
N GLY A 578 -38.39 9.84 25.65
CA GLY A 578 -38.94 8.93 24.65
C GLY A 578 -39.35 9.62 23.34
N SER A 579 -38.74 10.78 23.01
CA SER A 579 -39.02 11.51 21.77
C SER A 579 -37.82 12.24 21.18
N THR A 580 -37.00 12.91 21.98
CA THR A 580 -35.92 13.79 21.51
C THR A 580 -34.60 13.58 22.25
N GLY A 581 -34.66 13.16 23.52
CA GLY A 581 -33.48 13.01 24.37
C GLY A 581 -32.66 11.78 24.04
N PHE A 582 -31.37 11.97 23.78
CA PHE A 582 -30.37 10.91 23.75
C PHE A 582 -28.98 11.45 24.11
N LEU A 583 -28.07 10.55 24.46
CA LEU A 583 -26.64 10.79 24.56
C LEU A 583 -25.93 10.15 23.36
N LYS A 584 -24.88 10.78 22.86
CA LYS A 584 -23.96 10.19 21.87
C LYS A 584 -22.52 10.25 22.34
N SER A 585 -21.75 9.19 22.15
CA SER A 585 -20.32 9.15 22.47
C SER A 585 -19.51 9.96 21.46
N ARG A 586 -18.18 10.04 21.63
CA ARG A 586 -17.30 10.71 20.65
C ARG A 586 -17.06 9.86 19.41
N GLN A 587 -16.97 8.55 19.62
CA GLN A 587 -16.68 7.52 18.62
C GLN A 587 -17.37 6.21 19.04
N SER A 588 -17.30 5.16 18.22
CA SER A 588 -17.72 3.81 18.63
C SER A 588 -17.09 3.41 19.96
N ALA A 589 -17.86 2.70 20.79
CA ALA A 589 -17.41 2.15 22.07
C ALA A 589 -16.86 0.72 21.94
N VAL A 590 -17.19 0.01 20.86
CA VAL A 590 -16.66 -1.34 20.61
C VAL A 590 -16.62 -1.70 19.12
N ASP A 591 -15.69 -2.58 18.75
CA ASP A 591 -15.75 -3.32 17.48
C ASP A 591 -16.88 -4.37 17.54
N THR A 592 -17.79 -4.30 16.58
CA THR A 592 -18.98 -5.18 16.53
C THR A 592 -18.78 -6.45 15.72
N LEU A 593 -17.63 -6.62 15.06
CA LEU A 593 -17.15 -7.94 14.60
C LEU A 593 -16.49 -8.74 15.72
N GLY A 594 -15.84 -8.06 16.67
CA GLY A 594 -15.11 -8.66 17.79
C GLY A 594 -15.98 -9.31 18.88
N ASP A 595 -15.31 -9.93 19.87
CA ASP A 595 -15.93 -10.35 21.12
C ASP A 595 -16.30 -9.07 21.91
N TYR A 596 -17.54 -8.92 22.40
CA TYR A 596 -17.93 -7.74 23.20
C TYR A 596 -18.99 -8.03 24.28
N THR A 597 -19.11 -7.11 25.23
CA THR A 597 -20.20 -7.09 26.22
C THR A 597 -20.68 -5.67 26.47
N VAL A 598 -22.00 -5.48 26.55
CA VAL A 598 -22.63 -4.21 26.95
C VAL A 598 -23.42 -4.45 28.23
N SER A 599 -23.12 -3.68 29.28
CA SER A 599 -23.83 -3.68 30.57
C SER A 599 -24.58 -2.36 30.74
N ALA A 600 -25.80 -2.39 31.27
CA ALA A 600 -26.54 -1.18 31.61
C ALA A 600 -27.60 -1.46 32.68
N TRP A 601 -27.77 -0.54 33.62
CA TRP A 601 -29.02 -0.45 34.38
C TRP A 601 -30.04 0.35 33.59
N VAL A 602 -31.22 -0.22 33.39
CA VAL A 602 -32.31 0.39 32.61
C VAL A 602 -33.63 0.37 33.37
N LYS A 603 -34.45 1.41 33.16
CA LYS A 603 -35.81 1.53 33.70
C LYS A 603 -36.71 2.18 32.67
N ILE A 604 -37.46 1.36 31.94
CA ILE A 604 -38.45 1.86 30.99
C ILE A 604 -39.71 2.32 31.72
N ASN A 605 -40.24 3.50 31.39
CA ASN A 605 -41.42 4.11 32.01
C ASN A 605 -42.69 4.01 31.13
N SER A 606 -42.59 3.50 29.90
CA SER A 606 -43.72 3.21 29.01
C SER A 606 -43.41 2.03 28.09
N ALA A 607 -44.32 1.05 27.99
CA ALA A 607 -44.14 -0.16 27.17
C ALA A 607 -44.23 0.12 25.66
N LEU A 608 -43.20 0.75 25.10
CA LEU A 608 -42.99 1.02 23.69
C LEU A 608 -41.80 0.21 23.18
N GLY A 609 -41.85 -0.24 21.92
CA GLY A 609 -40.71 -0.91 21.27
C GLY A 609 -39.61 0.12 21.02
N THR A 610 -38.57 0.09 21.84
CA THR A 610 -37.60 1.18 22.02
C THR A 610 -36.24 0.66 22.46
N THR A 611 -35.17 1.42 22.21
CA THR A 611 -33.79 0.98 22.41
C THR A 611 -33.10 1.83 23.48
N ALA A 612 -32.57 1.19 24.52
CA ALA A 612 -31.88 1.88 25.60
C ALA A 612 -30.43 2.22 25.24
N VAL A 613 -29.72 1.29 24.57
CA VAL A 613 -28.33 1.43 24.11
C VAL A 613 -28.16 0.77 22.74
N CYS A 614 -27.47 1.42 21.80
CA CYS A 614 -27.17 0.88 20.46
C CYS A 614 -25.92 1.53 19.85
N GLN A 615 -25.34 0.83 18.87
CA GLN A 615 -24.24 1.30 18.02
C GLN A 615 -24.28 0.57 16.67
N GLY A 616 -23.85 1.22 15.59
CA GLY A 616 -23.62 0.59 14.29
C GLY A 616 -23.42 1.62 13.20
N THR A 617 -24.37 1.71 12.27
CA THR A 617 -24.18 2.44 11.00
C THR A 617 -25.28 3.47 10.74
N THR A 618 -25.19 4.14 9.59
CA THR A 618 -26.20 5.04 9.04
C THR A 618 -27.45 4.35 8.45
N GLN A 619 -27.45 3.02 8.31
CA GLN A 619 -28.60 2.24 7.82
C GLN A 619 -29.22 1.35 8.92
N HIS A 620 -28.39 0.59 9.64
CA HIS A 620 -28.80 -0.33 10.71
C HIS A 620 -27.81 -0.29 11.88
N GLN A 621 -28.28 -0.48 13.12
CA GLN A 621 -27.35 -0.66 14.23
C GLN A 621 -26.82 -2.10 14.22
N SER A 622 -25.53 -2.28 14.45
CA SER A 622 -24.84 -3.57 14.58
C SER A 622 -25.32 -4.29 15.84
N PHE A 623 -25.69 -3.55 16.88
CA PHE A 623 -26.48 -4.07 17.99
C PHE A 623 -27.54 -3.11 18.54
N TYR A 624 -28.55 -3.69 19.18
CA TYR A 624 -29.60 -3.01 19.93
C TYR A 624 -29.82 -3.71 21.28
N LEU A 625 -29.78 -2.95 22.38
CA LEU A 625 -30.27 -3.37 23.70
C LEU A 625 -31.64 -2.71 23.94
N SER A 626 -32.71 -3.46 23.69
CA SER A 626 -34.06 -2.93 23.49
C SER A 626 -35.11 -3.57 24.37
N TYR A 627 -36.25 -2.90 24.49
CA TYR A 627 -37.47 -3.46 25.07
C TYR A 627 -38.39 -3.96 23.94
N ASP A 628 -38.72 -5.25 23.94
CA ASP A 628 -39.72 -5.80 23.03
C ASP A 628 -41.14 -5.55 23.56
N LYS A 629 -41.97 -4.92 22.73
CA LYS A 629 -43.34 -4.56 23.10
C LYS A 629 -44.31 -5.76 23.05
N PRO A 630 -44.34 -6.60 21.99
CA PRO A 630 -45.12 -7.84 21.94
C PRO A 630 -44.93 -8.76 23.16
N SER A 631 -43.70 -9.05 23.55
CA SER A 631 -43.35 -9.95 24.65
C SER A 631 -43.37 -9.27 26.01
N ALA A 632 -43.22 -7.93 26.08
CA ALA A 632 -42.95 -7.21 27.32
C ALA A 632 -41.70 -7.74 28.05
N ALA A 633 -40.62 -7.89 27.28
CA ALA A 633 -39.34 -8.46 27.68
C ALA A 633 -38.18 -7.57 27.21
N TRP A 634 -36.99 -7.78 27.76
CA TRP A 634 -35.76 -7.19 27.23
C TRP A 634 -35.15 -8.11 26.16
N MET A 635 -34.53 -7.49 25.15
CA MET A 635 -33.88 -8.16 24.01
C MET A 635 -32.50 -7.56 23.73
N PHE A 636 -31.55 -8.43 23.40
CA PHE A 636 -30.29 -8.08 22.75
C PHE A 636 -30.36 -8.59 21.31
N GLN A 637 -30.29 -7.67 20.35
CA GLN A 637 -30.43 -7.96 18.93
C GLN A 637 -29.18 -7.50 18.20
N THR A 638 -28.71 -8.30 17.25
CA THR A 638 -27.67 -7.92 16.28
C THR A 638 -28.24 -7.99 14.87
N THR A 639 -27.44 -7.56 13.90
CA THR A 639 -27.78 -7.52 12.48
C THR A 639 -26.72 -8.27 11.65
N THR A 640 -27.09 -8.70 10.45
CA THR A 640 -26.23 -9.53 9.59
C THR A 640 -25.64 -8.79 8.41
N THR A 641 -26.27 -7.72 7.95
CA THR A 641 -25.77 -6.87 6.85
C THR A 641 -26.13 -5.40 7.10
N ASN A 642 -25.46 -4.50 6.37
CA ASN A 642 -25.73 -3.07 6.40
C ASN A 642 -26.81 -2.65 5.39
N ASP A 643 -27.68 -3.59 4.98
CA ASP A 643 -28.68 -3.41 3.93
C ASP A 643 -30.10 -3.42 4.50
N GLU A 644 -31.06 -2.81 3.78
CA GLU A 644 -32.49 -2.81 4.12
C GLU A 644 -33.11 -4.20 4.41
N ASN A 645 -32.45 -5.28 3.99
CA ASN A 645 -32.91 -6.66 4.14
C ASN A 645 -32.09 -7.49 5.14
N SER A 646 -31.41 -6.86 6.12
CA SER A 646 -30.69 -7.58 7.18
C SER A 646 -31.60 -8.54 7.95
N ASP A 647 -31.07 -9.71 8.31
CA ASP A 647 -31.64 -10.54 9.37
C ASP A 647 -31.33 -9.93 10.75
N PHE A 648 -32.14 -10.28 11.75
CA PHE A 648 -32.03 -9.75 13.12
C PHE A 648 -31.94 -10.85 14.19
N PRO A 649 -30.79 -11.56 14.32
CA PRO A 649 -30.54 -12.49 15.41
C PRO A 649 -30.80 -11.84 16.78
N THR A 650 -31.65 -12.46 17.60
CA THR A 650 -32.19 -11.84 18.82
C THR A 650 -32.17 -12.80 20.00
N ALA A 651 -31.47 -12.42 21.07
CA ALA A 651 -31.50 -13.06 22.38
C ALA A 651 -32.49 -12.29 23.28
N GLU A 652 -33.63 -12.91 23.62
CA GLU A 652 -34.76 -12.28 24.30
C GLU A 652 -35.12 -13.01 25.59
N GLY A 653 -35.60 -12.27 26.60
CA GLY A 653 -36.10 -12.85 27.85
C GLY A 653 -37.55 -13.37 27.80
N ASP A 654 -37.97 -14.07 28.85
CA ASP A 654 -39.34 -14.59 28.98
C ASP A 654 -40.42 -13.50 28.87
N SER A 655 -41.57 -13.82 28.27
CA SER A 655 -42.66 -12.84 28.11
C SER A 655 -43.16 -12.30 29.45
N ASN A 656 -43.28 -10.97 29.57
CA ASN A 656 -43.61 -10.21 30.77
C ASN A 656 -42.51 -10.20 31.85
N SER A 657 -41.26 -10.54 31.53
CA SER A 657 -40.11 -10.44 32.47
C SER A 657 -39.67 -9.00 32.77
N ALA A 658 -40.12 -8.02 31.98
CA ALA A 658 -39.66 -6.63 32.04
C ALA A 658 -40.79 -5.65 32.49
N PRO A 659 -41.15 -5.61 33.79
CA PRO A 659 -42.19 -4.72 34.28
C PRO A 659 -41.78 -3.23 34.22
N VAL A 660 -42.60 -2.43 33.53
CA VAL A 660 -42.47 -0.96 33.44
C VAL A 660 -42.31 -0.31 34.83
N GLY A 661 -41.43 0.68 34.92
CA GLY A 661 -41.13 1.42 36.15
C GLY A 661 -40.14 0.72 37.10
N THR A 662 -39.58 -0.43 36.69
CA THR A 662 -38.66 -1.23 37.51
C THR A 662 -37.23 -1.12 36.96
N TRP A 663 -36.27 -0.81 37.83
CA TRP A 663 -34.84 -0.90 37.50
C TRP A 663 -34.45 -2.35 37.24
N THR A 664 -33.79 -2.59 36.11
CA THR A 664 -33.32 -3.90 35.65
C THR A 664 -31.86 -3.76 35.22
N HIS A 665 -30.98 -4.64 35.70
CA HIS A 665 -29.62 -4.74 35.16
C HIS A 665 -29.64 -5.67 33.95
N LEU A 666 -29.13 -5.20 32.82
CA LEU A 666 -28.99 -5.99 31.60
C LEU A 666 -27.52 -6.13 31.26
N VAL A 667 -27.12 -7.34 30.88
CA VAL A 667 -25.81 -7.61 30.30
C VAL A 667 -25.98 -8.41 29.02
N ALA A 668 -25.55 -7.84 27.91
CA ALA A 668 -25.60 -8.43 26.58
C ALA A 668 -24.18 -8.82 26.16
N THR A 669 -23.92 -10.11 25.95
CA THR A 669 -22.61 -10.63 25.56
C THR A 669 -22.65 -11.18 24.13
N PHE A 670 -21.69 -10.80 23.30
CA PHE A 670 -21.44 -11.41 21.99
C PHE A 670 -20.05 -12.04 21.95
N ARG A 671 -19.97 -13.22 21.34
CA ARG A 671 -18.73 -13.90 20.96
C ARG A 671 -18.65 -13.94 19.44
N ALA A 672 -17.62 -13.35 18.86
CA ALA A 672 -17.38 -13.32 17.42
C ALA A 672 -17.43 -14.72 16.79
N PRO A 673 -17.92 -14.86 15.54
CA PRO A 673 -17.82 -16.13 14.81
C PRO A 673 -16.40 -16.37 14.31
N VAL A 674 -15.89 -17.58 14.51
CA VAL A 674 -14.63 -18.04 13.89
C VAL A 674 -14.99 -19.00 12.75
N ALA A 675 -14.44 -18.77 11.57
CA ALA A 675 -14.73 -19.59 10.38
C ALA A 675 -14.44 -21.08 10.65
N GLY A 676 -15.43 -21.94 10.36
CA GLY A 676 -15.33 -23.39 10.61
C GLY A 676 -15.59 -23.84 12.05
N SER A 677 -15.78 -22.92 13.01
CA SER A 677 -16.14 -23.24 14.39
C SER A 677 -17.67 -23.18 14.61
N THR A 678 -18.21 -24.24 15.22
CA THR A 678 -19.63 -24.32 15.63
C THR A 678 -19.89 -23.86 17.06
N THR A 679 -18.86 -23.39 17.77
CA THR A 679 -18.91 -22.95 19.18
C THR A 679 -18.63 -21.46 19.36
N THR A 680 -18.96 -20.67 18.34
CA THR A 680 -18.67 -19.24 18.19
C THR A 680 -19.85 -18.52 17.51
N GLY A 681 -19.86 -17.19 17.48
CA GLY A 681 -21.01 -16.40 17.00
C GLY A 681 -22.15 -16.33 18.03
N ASN A 682 -21.87 -16.61 19.31
CA ASN A 682 -22.89 -16.78 20.35
C ASN A 682 -23.34 -15.43 20.92
N MET A 683 -24.65 -15.24 21.02
CA MET A 683 -25.27 -14.13 21.73
C MET A 683 -25.91 -14.63 23.03
N ALA A 684 -25.80 -13.86 24.11
CA ALA A 684 -26.56 -14.09 25.33
C ALA A 684 -27.02 -12.77 25.97
N LEU A 685 -28.22 -12.79 26.53
CA LEU A 685 -28.79 -11.71 27.34
C LEU A 685 -29.00 -12.20 28.77
N TYR A 686 -28.47 -11.45 29.72
CA TYR A 686 -28.65 -11.66 31.15
C TYR A 686 -29.50 -10.53 31.74
N GLN A 687 -30.42 -10.88 32.62
CA GLN A 687 -31.27 -9.97 33.38
C GLN A 687 -30.99 -10.19 34.88
N ASN A 688 -30.58 -9.15 35.59
CA ASN A 688 -30.24 -9.18 37.02
C ASN A 688 -29.27 -10.34 37.36
N GLY A 689 -28.17 -10.45 36.60
CA GLY A 689 -27.15 -11.50 36.75
C GLY A 689 -27.57 -12.91 36.29
N THR A 690 -28.81 -13.12 35.83
CA THR A 690 -29.34 -14.43 35.41
C THR A 690 -29.50 -14.49 33.89
N LEU A 691 -29.05 -15.56 33.23
CA LEU A 691 -29.25 -15.76 31.79
C LEU A 691 -30.75 -15.89 31.48
N VAL A 692 -31.26 -15.08 30.55
CA VAL A 692 -32.68 -15.09 30.13
C VAL A 692 -32.89 -15.40 28.65
N GLY A 693 -31.90 -15.12 27.79
CA GLY A 693 -32.02 -15.36 26.35
C GLY A 693 -30.69 -15.69 25.69
N THR A 694 -30.72 -16.44 24.58
CA THR A 694 -29.54 -16.79 23.77
C THR A 694 -29.89 -16.83 22.29
N ALA A 695 -28.95 -16.44 21.43
CA ALA A 695 -29.06 -16.56 19.97
C ALA A 695 -27.70 -16.85 19.33
N THR A 696 -27.65 -16.86 18.00
CA THR A 696 -26.40 -17.03 17.25
C THR A 696 -26.42 -16.11 16.03
N ASN A 697 -25.34 -15.37 15.82
CA ASN A 697 -25.06 -14.62 14.60
C ASN A 697 -23.69 -15.08 14.06
N LEU A 698 -23.69 -15.72 12.89
CA LEU A 698 -22.49 -16.24 12.24
C LEU A 698 -21.90 -15.29 11.18
N SER A 699 -22.59 -14.18 10.92
CA SER A 699 -22.22 -13.16 9.96
C SER A 699 -22.64 -11.79 10.52
N PRO A 700 -22.10 -11.35 11.67
CA PRO A 700 -22.35 -10.01 12.19
C PRO A 700 -21.89 -8.99 11.16
N GLN A 701 -22.64 -7.92 10.98
CA GLN A 701 -22.12 -6.80 10.20
C GLN A 701 -20.98 -6.10 10.97
N TYR A 702 -19.91 -5.78 10.25
CA TYR A 702 -19.03 -4.70 10.67
C TYR A 702 -19.74 -3.38 10.43
N ASP A 703 -19.53 -2.43 11.34
CA ASP A 703 -19.11 -1.06 11.03
C ASP A 703 -19.17 -0.23 12.33
N SER A 704 -18.10 0.54 12.56
CA SER A 704 -17.89 1.35 13.77
C SER A 704 -17.85 2.85 13.45
N SER A 705 -18.35 3.25 12.28
CA SER A 705 -18.47 4.64 11.81
C SER A 705 -19.27 5.55 12.75
N MET A 706 -20.24 5.02 13.50
CA MET A 706 -21.13 5.83 14.33
C MET A 706 -20.86 5.76 15.84
N PRO A 707 -21.10 6.86 16.59
CA PRO A 707 -21.02 6.84 18.04
C PRO A 707 -22.06 5.89 18.65
N LEU A 708 -21.71 5.26 19.78
CA LEU A 708 -22.67 4.62 20.66
C LEU A 708 -23.67 5.65 21.16
N THR A 709 -24.95 5.27 21.19
CA THR A 709 -26.03 6.11 21.68
C THR A 709 -26.83 5.48 22.80
N ILE A 710 -27.28 6.32 23.73
CA ILE A 710 -28.08 5.95 24.90
C ILE A 710 -29.34 6.80 24.91
N GLY A 711 -30.51 6.19 25.10
CA GLY A 711 -31.81 6.86 25.05
C GLY A 711 -32.53 6.74 23.69
N GLY A 712 -31.98 5.98 22.76
CA GLY A 712 -32.49 5.75 21.40
C GLY A 712 -31.33 5.64 20.42
N CYS A 713 -31.61 5.32 19.17
CA CYS A 713 -30.59 5.13 18.12
C CYS A 713 -30.56 6.29 17.13
N VAL A 714 -29.44 6.44 16.43
CA VAL A 714 -29.25 7.46 15.38
C VAL A 714 -28.61 6.86 14.14
N ASN A 715 -28.86 7.52 13.01
CA ASN A 715 -28.42 7.07 11.69
C ASN A 715 -27.56 8.14 10.96
N SER A 716 -27.05 9.12 11.71
CA SER A 716 -25.94 10.01 11.34
C SER A 716 -25.31 10.59 12.61
N ALA A 717 -23.98 10.75 12.66
CA ALA A 717 -23.30 11.39 13.78
C ALA A 717 -23.78 12.85 14.05
N SER A 718 -24.36 13.49 13.02
CA SER A 718 -24.95 14.83 13.07
C SER A 718 -26.39 14.88 13.62
N ALA A 719 -27.01 13.73 13.90
CA ALA A 719 -28.41 13.66 14.31
C ALA A 719 -28.73 14.51 15.56
N THR A 720 -29.95 15.05 15.59
CA THR A 720 -30.47 15.89 16.69
C THR A 720 -31.71 15.32 17.37
N THR A 721 -32.24 14.21 16.85
CA THR A 721 -33.34 13.42 17.42
C THR A 721 -33.11 11.93 17.15
N PRO A 722 -33.38 11.02 18.08
CA PRO A 722 -33.20 9.59 17.89
C PRO A 722 -34.44 8.93 17.26
N TYR A 723 -34.25 7.76 16.64
CA TYR A 723 -35.32 6.80 16.38
C TYR A 723 -35.32 5.72 17.46
N LEU A 724 -36.45 4.99 17.61
CA LEU A 724 -36.68 4.04 18.72
C LEU A 724 -36.46 4.67 20.12
N ALA A 725 -36.73 5.98 20.24
CA ALA A 725 -36.46 6.82 21.40
C ALA A 725 -36.99 6.22 22.71
N PHE A 726 -36.14 6.15 23.74
CA PHE A 726 -36.39 5.42 24.98
C PHE A 726 -37.14 6.27 26.02
N PRO A 727 -38.37 5.88 26.43
CA PRO A 727 -39.13 6.60 27.45
C PRO A 727 -38.74 6.09 28.84
N GLY A 728 -37.56 6.43 29.34
CA GLY A 728 -37.01 5.77 30.53
C GLY A 728 -35.78 6.44 31.13
N SER A 729 -35.14 5.73 32.06
CA SER A 729 -33.85 6.10 32.65
C SER A 729 -32.80 5.02 32.40
N VAL A 730 -31.55 5.44 32.22
CA VAL A 730 -30.37 4.57 32.09
C VAL A 730 -29.29 5.03 33.06
N ALA A 731 -28.62 4.09 33.71
CA ALA A 731 -27.52 4.34 34.65
C ALA A 731 -26.39 3.32 34.43
N ASP A 732 -25.17 3.70 34.83
CA ASP A 732 -24.01 2.80 34.95
C ASP A 732 -23.85 1.87 33.72
N VAL A 733 -23.52 2.50 32.58
CA VAL A 733 -23.29 1.80 31.32
C VAL A 733 -21.82 1.45 31.19
N HIS A 734 -21.55 0.17 30.94
CA HIS A 734 -20.22 -0.36 30.66
C HIS A 734 -20.19 -1.00 29.28
N VAL A 735 -19.12 -0.79 28.56
CA VAL A 735 -18.82 -1.54 27.33
C VAL A 735 -17.47 -2.21 27.48
N TYR A 736 -17.43 -3.51 27.23
CA TYR A 736 -16.24 -4.35 27.34
C TYR A 736 -15.82 -4.83 25.95
N PRO A 737 -14.53 -4.76 25.58
CA PRO A 737 -13.97 -5.24 24.31
C PRO A 737 -13.81 -6.77 24.28
N ARG A 738 -14.67 -7.49 25.01
CA ARG A 738 -14.58 -8.93 25.24
C ARG A 738 -15.92 -9.53 25.69
N THR A 739 -16.15 -10.80 25.40
CA THR A 739 -17.28 -11.55 25.97
C THR A 739 -17.01 -11.84 27.44
N LEU A 740 -17.85 -11.32 28.35
CA LEU A 740 -17.80 -11.70 29.77
C LEU A 740 -18.34 -13.12 29.97
N SER A 741 -17.72 -13.88 30.88
CA SER A 741 -18.26 -15.15 31.34
C SER A 741 -19.48 -14.95 32.25
N ALA A 742 -20.35 -15.95 32.35
CA ALA A 742 -21.51 -15.91 33.26
C ALA A 742 -21.13 -15.64 34.73
N THR A 743 -19.90 -15.98 35.14
CA THR A 743 -19.39 -15.67 36.48
C THR A 743 -19.02 -14.20 36.64
N GLU A 744 -18.43 -13.57 35.63
CA GLU A 744 -18.15 -12.13 35.63
C GLU A 744 -19.47 -11.33 35.55
N VAL A 745 -20.39 -11.72 34.67
CA VAL A 745 -21.73 -11.11 34.57
C VAL A 745 -22.47 -11.17 35.90
N GLY A 746 -22.41 -12.29 36.61
CA GLY A 746 -23.00 -12.44 37.94
C GLY A 746 -22.32 -11.61 39.05
N ALA A 747 -21.15 -11.02 38.79
CA ALA A 747 -20.44 -10.13 39.71
C ALA A 747 -20.71 -8.64 39.46
N LEU A 748 -21.38 -8.27 38.35
CA LEU A 748 -21.74 -6.89 38.02
C LEU A 748 -23.09 -6.43 38.61
N HIS A 749 -23.88 -7.33 39.22
CA HIS A 749 -25.24 -7.08 39.71
C HIS A 749 -25.36 -7.09 41.24
#